data_AF-A0A2G5DHM2-F1
#
_entry.id   AF-A0A2G5DHM2-F1
#
_cell.length_a   1.000
_cell.length_b   1.000
_cell.length_c   1.000
_cell.angle_alpha   90.00
_cell.angle_beta   90.00
_cell.angle_gamma   90.00
#
_symmetry.space_group_name_H-M   'P 1'
#
loop_
_entity.id
_entity.type
_entity.pdbx_description
1 polymer ?
#
loop_
_entity_poly.entity_id
_entity_poly.type
_entity_poly.pdbx_seq_one_letter_code
_entity_poly.pdbx_strand_id
1 'polypeptide(L)'
;MDIDMEASPSSFDPNDLSIREQFRRYGKRHTSLSNSPHPETPSSSSKILFDGNNIQIRPNAALFLEEIKQEVENFESDGGTHQSSIKQLKRRSSMEDDFAGFDNSSRRTSSPLKSCKIDEDDVLSADGVESTFALFASLLDSSLQENEELPQDLLLFPTTSHLEACQFVMNDHTAELCLRIVQWLEGLASKALDLENKVRGCYVGSYLPSSGVWHNTQRLLKRGHAAAATVQHLDFDAPTRELAQQHPDDKKQDESLLEDIWTLLRAGRLDEACELCRAAGQPWRAATLRPFGGLNLFPSVEALLKNGKSRVLQAIELESGIGRQWCLWKWASYNASEKIADQEAGKYEAAIYAAQCSNLKRLLPICTDWESACWAIAKSWLDVQIDLELSRFQPGRLENLQSDEEEIDQSPGHGDEALQSVGTESWPRHVLRQQPRDLSALFQKLHSGDIVHDSVSRGCKEQHRQIEMNLMVGDIPHLLDLLWSWISPSEEYNEFRAHGDPQMIRFGAHLVLVLRYLVAGQIKDAFREKLLTVGDLILHMYAMFLFSKQHEELVGVYASQLARHRCIDLFVYMMELRLEWRVSVKYKIFQSAMEYLPFSPEDDSKGSFEEIIDRVLSRSRETKPRKYDEKSLDVAEQHRWQSLQKAMVVQWLCFTPPSTINNAELIKAKLLLKALVHSNTLFREFALISMWRIPKMPKGAHMLLSYLAEPLKQPTDNLFKSFDEFHDSSESLDEFQDWREYYSCDATYRNWLKIEMENEQDSLVSLEERQRAIGAAKETLDSSMLLLQREEFPWMVYVDDPIYESEDPTYLELHATAMLSLPSGECMCPDYALCTALTSALYSSVSEDVVSNRELMVNVSISTTDNYCVEVVLRCMAIEGDGLGRHELNDGGVLATLMATGFKGELVQFRAGVIMEISRLDAWYSNKDGILERPAAYIVRGLCRRCCLPEIILRCMQVSVSLVESGNPPECHDELIDIVASSENGYLHLFSQHQLQEFLLFEREYSIFKMELEAGPLEEDS
;
A
#
# COMPACT_ATOMS: atom_id res chain seq x y z
N MET A 1 3.98 17.35 75.01
CA MET A 1 3.30 17.22 76.31
C MET A 1 2.06 16.38 76.03
N ASP A 2 1.84 15.16 76.49
CA ASP A 2 2.54 14.15 77.30
C ASP A 2 1.71 12.86 77.00
N ILE A 3 2.30 11.70 76.65
CA ILE A 3 2.63 10.56 77.56
C ILE A 3 1.32 10.01 78.22
N ASP A 4 0.86 8.76 78.17
CA ASP A 4 1.45 7.40 78.14
C ASP A 4 0.36 6.38 77.67
N MET A 5 0.67 5.33 76.90
CA MET A 5 0.94 3.94 77.33
C MET A 5 0.03 3.35 78.42
N GLU A 6 -0.71 2.28 78.07
CA GLU A 6 -0.65 1.00 78.78
C GLU A 6 -1.32 -0.14 77.96
N ALA A 7 -0.73 -1.33 78.08
CA ALA A 7 -0.93 -2.48 77.21
C ALA A 7 -1.68 -3.63 77.91
N SER A 8 -2.67 -4.21 77.22
CA SER A 8 -3.08 -5.65 77.16
C SER A 8 -3.45 -6.36 78.50
N PRO A 9 -4.00 -7.62 78.57
CA PRO A 9 -4.33 -8.60 77.51
C PRO A 9 -5.67 -9.37 77.67
N SER A 10 -6.03 -10.10 76.60
CA SER A 10 -6.70 -11.42 76.53
C SER A 10 -7.81 -11.85 77.51
N SER A 11 -9.01 -12.15 76.97
CA SER A 11 -9.62 -13.50 77.06
C SER A 11 -10.86 -13.63 76.17
N PHE A 12 -10.96 -14.78 75.52
CA PHE A 12 -12.04 -15.24 74.63
C PHE A 12 -13.31 -15.62 75.44
N ASP A 13 -14.49 -15.28 74.93
CA ASP A 13 -15.80 -15.80 75.36
C ASP A 13 -16.49 -16.49 74.15
N PRO A 14 -16.92 -17.78 74.23
CA PRO A 14 -17.19 -18.60 73.06
C PRO A 14 -18.69 -18.71 72.70
N ASN A 15 -19.40 -17.60 72.52
CA ASN A 15 -20.80 -17.62 72.05
C ASN A 15 -21.25 -16.32 71.35
N ASP A 16 -20.44 -15.76 70.45
CA ASP A 16 -20.90 -14.72 69.52
C ASP A 16 -20.57 -15.11 68.07
N LEU A 17 -21.61 -15.43 67.30
CA LEU A 17 -21.56 -15.92 65.93
C LEU A 17 -21.93 -14.78 64.99
N SER A 18 -20.97 -13.90 64.71
CA SER A 18 -21.01 -13.04 63.52
C SER A 18 -19.63 -12.99 62.85
N ILE A 19 -19.65 -12.89 61.52
CA ILE A 19 -18.50 -12.83 60.59
C ILE A 19 -17.99 -14.20 60.09
N ARG A 20 -18.77 -14.79 59.19
CA ARG A 20 -18.28 -15.57 58.04
C ARG A 20 -19.23 -15.31 56.87
N GLU A 21 -18.66 -15.27 55.66
CA GLU A 21 -19.32 -15.20 54.34
C GLU A 21 -19.46 -13.80 53.69
N GLN A 22 -18.32 -13.20 53.36
CA GLN A 22 -18.18 -12.51 52.07
C GLN A 22 -17.23 -13.36 51.21
N PHE A 23 -17.76 -14.06 50.21
CA PHE A 23 -17.18 -14.37 48.89
C PHE A 23 -18.01 -15.49 48.23
N ARG A 24 -18.38 -15.26 46.95
CA ARG A 24 -19.16 -16.10 45.99
C ARG A 24 -20.67 -15.81 45.99
N ARG A 25 -21.38 -15.69 44.87
CA ARG A 25 -21.09 -15.67 43.41
C ARG A 25 -22.44 -15.39 42.68
N TYR A 26 -22.38 -14.79 41.48
CA TYR A 26 -23.35 -14.80 40.36
C TYR A 26 -24.81 -14.31 40.53
N GLY A 27 -25.16 -13.27 39.75
CA GLY A 27 -26.08 -13.41 38.60
C GLY A 27 -27.60 -13.14 38.74
N LYS A 28 -28.06 -12.17 37.92
CA LYS A 28 -29.38 -12.01 37.24
C LYS A 28 -30.65 -11.53 38.01
N ARG A 29 -31.13 -10.36 37.53
CA ARG A 29 -32.48 -10.05 36.93
C ARG A 29 -33.62 -9.38 37.73
N HIS A 30 -34.21 -8.36 37.04
CA HIS A 30 -35.56 -7.73 37.09
C HIS A 30 -35.86 -6.78 38.28
N THR A 31 -36.43 -5.56 38.14
CA THR A 31 -37.70 -5.10 37.48
C THR A 31 -37.75 -3.54 37.38
N SER A 32 -38.05 -2.93 36.19
CA SER A 32 -39.24 -2.11 35.78
C SER A 32 -39.61 -0.84 36.61
N LEU A 33 -40.01 0.35 36.10
CA LEU A 33 -40.57 0.81 34.81
C LEU A 33 -40.73 2.36 34.74
N SER A 34 -40.95 2.86 33.50
CA SER A 34 -41.54 4.15 33.00
C SER A 34 -40.55 5.18 32.44
N ASN A 35 -40.69 5.80 31.26
CA ASN A 35 -41.56 5.66 30.06
C ASN A 35 -40.83 6.36 28.88
N SER A 36 -41.06 5.89 27.64
CA SER A 36 -40.42 6.29 26.36
C SER A 36 -40.91 7.65 25.79
N PRO A 37 -40.36 8.25 24.68
CA PRO A 37 -40.25 7.66 23.32
C PRO A 37 -38.88 7.82 22.61
N HIS A 38 -38.66 6.97 21.58
CA HIS A 38 -37.47 6.78 20.74
C HIS A 38 -36.89 8.04 20.04
N PRO A 39 -35.57 8.05 19.73
CA PRO A 39 -35.13 7.69 18.37
C PRO A 39 -33.83 6.84 18.29
N GLU A 40 -33.79 6.02 17.24
CA GLU A 40 -32.68 5.61 16.36
C GLU A 40 -31.23 5.52 16.90
N THR A 41 -30.68 4.30 16.82
CA THR A 41 -29.27 3.96 17.06
C THR A 41 -28.37 4.35 15.88
N PRO A 42 -27.29 5.14 16.07
CA PRO A 42 -26.19 5.19 15.12
C PRO A 42 -25.18 4.08 15.45
N SER A 43 -24.89 3.24 14.46
CA SER A 43 -23.73 2.35 14.46
C SER A 43 -22.45 3.19 14.42
N SER A 44 -21.75 3.30 15.55
CA SER A 44 -20.46 3.97 15.60
C SER A 44 -19.37 3.06 15.02
N SER A 45 -19.12 3.18 13.71
CA SER A 45 -17.83 2.85 13.13
C SER A 45 -16.80 3.83 13.66
N SER A 46 -15.88 3.38 14.50
CA SER A 46 -14.67 4.12 14.85
C SER A 46 -13.74 4.17 13.64
N LYS A 47 -14.05 5.04 12.67
CA LYS A 47 -13.15 5.40 11.57
C LYS A 47 -12.16 6.44 12.08
N ILE A 48 -10.87 6.19 11.86
CA ILE A 48 -9.80 7.16 12.06
C ILE A 48 -10.05 8.31 11.07
N LEU A 49 -10.38 9.50 11.59
CA LEU A 49 -10.37 10.72 10.80
C LEU A 49 -8.91 11.08 10.52
N PHE A 50 -8.37 10.58 9.41
CA PHE A 50 -7.29 11.26 8.70
C PHE A 50 -7.91 12.52 8.09
N ASP A 51 -7.97 13.60 8.87
CA ASP A 51 -8.26 14.91 8.29
C ASP A 51 -7.04 15.25 7.42
N GLY A 52 -7.25 15.42 6.12
CA GLY A 52 -6.21 15.49 5.09
C GLY A 52 -5.13 16.57 5.31
N ASN A 53 -5.29 17.40 6.34
CA ASN A 53 -4.42 18.53 6.64
C ASN A 53 -3.44 18.34 7.80
N ASN A 54 -3.53 17.30 8.63
CA ASN A 54 -2.50 16.93 9.61
C ASN A 54 -2.89 15.61 10.28
N ILE A 55 -1.93 14.71 10.53
CA ILE A 55 -2.13 13.73 11.61
C ILE A 55 -2.39 14.59 12.86
N GLN A 56 -3.60 14.54 13.41
CA GLN A 56 -3.90 15.28 14.65
C GLN A 56 -2.79 14.96 15.65
N ILE A 57 -2.12 15.99 16.17
CA ILE A 57 -1.08 15.84 17.17
C ILE A 57 -1.74 15.21 18.40
N ARG A 58 -1.64 13.89 18.51
CA ARG A 58 -2.08 13.11 19.65
C ARG A 58 -0.89 12.91 20.59
N PRO A 59 -1.08 13.02 21.90
CA PRO A 59 0.03 12.99 22.87
C PRO A 59 0.70 11.62 23.03
N ASN A 60 0.27 10.57 22.31
CA ASN A 60 0.78 9.22 22.52
C ASN A 60 1.01 8.47 21.19
N ALA A 61 2.28 8.31 20.80
CA ALA A 61 2.71 7.60 19.60
C ALA A 61 2.47 6.07 19.68
N ALA A 62 2.43 5.49 20.89
CA ALA A 62 2.12 4.08 21.09
C ALA A 62 0.64 3.76 20.79
N LEU A 63 -0.27 4.69 21.09
CA LEU A 63 -1.69 4.56 20.70
C LEU A 63 -1.88 4.68 19.18
N PHE A 64 -1.12 5.56 18.52
CA PHE A 64 -1.14 5.67 17.05
C PHE A 64 -0.61 4.38 16.38
N LEU A 65 0.47 3.79 16.92
CA LEU A 65 0.99 2.49 16.48
C LEU A 65 -0.04 1.37 16.62
N GLU A 66 -0.75 1.29 17.77
CA GLU A 66 -1.76 0.27 18.03
C GLU A 66 -3.02 0.46 17.17
N GLU A 67 -3.41 1.70 16.87
CA GLU A 67 -4.53 2.01 15.96
C GLU A 67 -4.21 1.62 14.52
N ILE A 68 -3.00 1.90 14.02
CA ILE A 68 -2.57 1.45 12.69
C ILE A 68 -2.46 -0.09 12.65
N LYS A 69 -2.02 -0.73 13.75
CA LYS A 69 -1.97 -2.20 13.88
C LYS A 69 -3.36 -2.83 13.75
N GLN A 70 -4.38 -2.28 14.44
CA GLN A 70 -5.76 -2.78 14.46
C GLN A 70 -6.52 -2.60 13.14
N GLU A 71 -6.17 -1.62 12.32
CA GLU A 71 -6.81 -1.38 11.01
C GLU A 71 -6.57 -2.55 10.04
N VAL A 72 -5.51 -3.34 10.22
CA VAL A 72 -5.11 -4.39 9.26
C VAL A 72 -5.21 -5.82 9.82
N GLU A 73 -5.08 -6.04 11.14
CA GLU A 73 -5.24 -7.38 11.76
C GLU A 73 -6.65 -7.97 11.61
N ASN A 74 -7.68 -7.13 11.46
CA ASN A 74 -9.05 -7.60 11.25
C ASN A 74 -9.25 -8.29 9.88
N PHE A 75 -8.32 -8.16 8.93
CA PHE A 75 -8.56 -8.56 7.53
C PHE A 75 -7.78 -9.79 7.05
N GLU A 76 -6.76 -10.26 7.77
CA GLU A 76 -6.14 -11.58 7.49
C GLU A 76 -7.09 -12.75 7.81
N SER A 77 -8.11 -12.52 8.66
CA SER A 77 -9.08 -13.54 9.04
C SER A 77 -10.13 -13.90 7.96
N ASP A 78 -10.33 -13.05 6.95
CA ASP A 78 -11.42 -13.18 5.96
C ASP A 78 -10.97 -13.75 4.59
N GLY A 79 -9.66 -13.98 4.40
CA GLY A 79 -9.08 -14.48 3.14
C GLY A 79 -9.29 -15.97 2.83
N GLY A 80 -9.91 -16.73 3.74
CA GLY A 80 -9.96 -18.19 3.68
C GLY A 80 -10.95 -18.81 2.67
N THR A 81 -11.91 -18.06 2.13
CA THR A 81 -13.13 -18.70 1.56
C THR A 81 -13.32 -18.63 0.05
N HIS A 82 -12.46 -17.97 -0.73
CA HIS A 82 -12.69 -17.78 -2.18
C HIS A 82 -11.65 -18.36 -3.15
N GLN A 83 -10.64 -19.11 -2.68
CA GLN A 83 -9.64 -19.74 -3.57
C GLN A 83 -10.07 -21.08 -4.22
N SER A 84 -11.26 -21.62 -3.94
CA SER A 84 -11.64 -22.96 -4.40
C SER A 84 -12.27 -23.05 -5.81
N SER A 85 -12.62 -21.93 -6.46
CA SER A 85 -13.41 -21.99 -7.71
C SER A 85 -12.60 -21.85 -9.02
N ILE A 86 -11.29 -21.61 -8.97
CA ILE A 86 -10.47 -21.39 -10.19
C ILE A 86 -9.57 -22.59 -10.55
N LYS A 87 -9.54 -23.66 -9.74
CA LYS A 87 -8.74 -24.88 -10.03
C LYS A 87 -9.51 -26.02 -10.73
N GLN A 88 -10.80 -25.86 -11.07
CA GLN A 88 -11.62 -26.93 -11.66
C GLN A 88 -11.69 -26.99 -13.20
N LEU A 89 -11.04 -26.10 -13.95
CA LEU A 89 -11.10 -26.07 -15.43
C LEU A 89 -9.85 -26.59 -16.16
N LYS A 90 -8.88 -27.21 -15.47
CA LYS A 90 -7.64 -27.72 -16.10
C LYS A 90 -7.28 -29.18 -15.82
N ARG A 91 -8.19 -30.00 -15.29
CA ARG A 91 -7.97 -31.46 -15.17
C ARG A 91 -9.20 -32.25 -15.64
N ARG A 92 -9.37 -32.33 -16.96
CA ARG A 92 -10.13 -33.40 -17.62
C ARG A 92 -9.30 -33.90 -18.80
N SER A 93 -8.44 -34.88 -18.55
CA SER A 93 -8.01 -35.89 -19.53
C SER A 93 -7.03 -36.87 -18.88
N SER A 94 -7.53 -38.05 -18.49
CA SER A 94 -6.91 -39.37 -18.66
C SER A 94 -7.41 -40.34 -17.58
N MET A 95 -7.96 -41.45 -18.04
CA MET A 95 -8.71 -42.48 -17.34
C MET A 95 -7.84 -43.73 -17.12
N GLU A 96 -8.39 -44.70 -16.37
CA GLU A 96 -7.93 -46.09 -16.10
C GLU A 96 -6.90 -46.21 -14.96
N ASP A 97 -6.94 -47.12 -13.97
CA ASP A 97 -7.77 -48.24 -13.47
C ASP A 97 -6.71 -49.17 -12.83
N ASP A 98 -6.81 -49.54 -11.54
CA ASP A 98 -6.90 -50.95 -11.09
C ASP A 98 -6.83 -51.17 -9.57
N PHE A 99 -7.35 -52.34 -9.20
CA PHE A 99 -8.03 -52.76 -7.96
C PHE A 99 -7.19 -53.48 -6.86
N ALA A 100 -7.85 -53.63 -5.68
CA ALA A 100 -7.75 -54.69 -4.63
C ALA A 100 -6.61 -54.62 -3.57
N GLY A 101 -6.77 -54.95 -2.27
CA GLY A 101 -7.89 -55.42 -1.42
C GLY A 101 -7.35 -56.13 -0.15
N PHE A 102 -8.00 -55.93 1.03
CA PHE A 102 -8.05 -56.78 2.27
C PHE A 102 -6.71 -57.20 2.98
N ASP A 103 -6.52 -57.39 4.30
CA ASP A 103 -7.37 -57.62 5.49
C ASP A 103 -6.56 -57.44 6.82
N ASN A 104 -7.27 -57.44 7.95
CA ASN A 104 -6.91 -57.27 9.38
C ASN A 104 -5.79 -58.16 9.99
N SER A 105 -5.05 -57.62 10.99
CA SER A 105 -5.02 -58.13 12.39
C SER A 105 -3.98 -57.45 13.32
N SER A 106 -4.29 -57.46 14.62
CA SER A 106 -3.75 -56.66 15.73
C SER A 106 -2.27 -56.83 16.12
N ARG A 107 -1.63 -55.77 16.63
CA ARG A 107 -0.94 -55.73 17.94
C ARG A 107 -0.53 -54.30 18.34
N ARG A 108 -0.92 -53.90 19.55
CA ARG A 108 -0.55 -52.64 20.20
C ARG A 108 0.90 -52.69 20.68
N THR A 109 1.74 -51.79 20.17
CA THR A 109 2.97 -51.31 20.80
C THR A 109 3.08 -49.82 20.48
N SER A 110 3.08 -48.99 21.52
CA SER A 110 3.18 -47.54 21.46
C SER A 110 4.58 -47.10 21.02
N SER A 111 4.66 -46.47 19.85
CA SER A 111 5.76 -45.64 19.36
C SER A 111 5.29 -44.17 19.30
N PRO A 112 6.19 -43.18 19.36
CA PRO A 112 5.82 -41.78 19.59
C PRO A 112 5.13 -41.20 18.36
N LEU A 113 3.97 -40.56 18.60
CA LEU A 113 3.17 -39.94 17.56
C LEU A 113 3.83 -38.64 17.07
N LYS A 114 4.05 -38.62 15.75
CA LYS A 114 4.35 -37.44 14.93
C LYS A 114 3.32 -36.35 15.21
N SER A 115 3.80 -35.15 15.53
CA SER A 115 3.00 -33.93 15.50
C SER A 115 2.54 -33.66 14.06
N CYS A 116 1.30 -33.18 13.98
CA CYS A 116 0.67 -32.69 12.78
C CYS A 116 1.47 -31.48 12.28
N LYS A 117 2.06 -31.56 11.09
CA LYS A 117 2.58 -30.39 10.37
C LYS A 117 1.39 -29.53 9.95
N ILE A 118 1.02 -28.60 10.82
CA ILE A 118 0.44 -27.32 10.43
C ILE A 118 1.66 -26.43 10.15
N ASP A 119 1.62 -25.58 9.12
CA ASP A 119 2.74 -24.73 8.71
C ASP A 119 3.18 -23.80 9.87
N GLU A 120 4.17 -24.23 10.65
CA GLU A 120 4.72 -23.53 11.83
C GLU A 120 5.50 -22.25 11.44
N ASP A 121 5.90 -22.12 10.17
CA ASP A 121 6.71 -20.99 9.69
C ASP A 121 5.93 -19.67 9.61
N ASP A 122 4.61 -19.70 9.34
CA ASP A 122 3.80 -18.46 9.25
C ASP A 122 3.49 -17.87 10.65
N VAL A 123 3.29 -18.71 11.67
CA VAL A 123 2.97 -18.28 13.04
C VAL A 123 4.20 -17.71 13.76
N LEU A 124 5.37 -18.30 13.53
CA LEU A 124 6.64 -17.81 14.09
C LEU A 124 7.07 -16.46 13.49
N SER A 125 6.66 -16.17 12.25
CA SER A 125 6.94 -14.88 11.61
C SER A 125 6.13 -13.72 12.21
N ALA A 126 4.89 -14.01 12.65
CA ALA A 126 3.99 -13.01 13.25
C ALA A 126 4.44 -12.60 14.66
N ASP A 127 4.85 -13.56 15.49
CA ASP A 127 5.33 -13.31 16.86
C ASP A 127 6.60 -12.44 16.88
N GLY A 128 7.53 -12.63 15.93
CA GLY A 128 8.76 -11.84 15.82
C GLY A 128 8.54 -10.39 15.35
N VAL A 129 7.50 -10.13 14.58
CA VAL A 129 7.13 -8.76 14.18
C VAL A 129 6.45 -8.04 15.35
N GLU A 130 5.60 -8.73 16.11
CA GLU A 130 4.96 -8.18 17.30
C GLU A 130 5.98 -7.85 18.41
N SER A 131 7.02 -8.68 18.60
CA SER A 131 8.13 -8.35 19.52
C SER A 131 8.89 -7.10 19.10
N THR A 132 9.10 -6.92 17.79
CA THR A 132 9.80 -5.78 17.21
C THR A 132 9.03 -4.47 17.43
N PHE A 133 7.70 -4.47 17.24
CA PHE A 133 6.86 -3.31 17.55
C PHE A 133 6.84 -2.98 19.05
N ALA A 134 6.80 -4.00 19.92
CA ALA A 134 6.86 -3.80 21.36
C ALA A 134 8.20 -3.18 21.81
N LEU A 135 9.32 -3.61 21.22
CA LEU A 135 10.63 -3.00 21.44
C LEU A 135 10.62 -1.54 20.99
N PHE A 136 10.16 -1.28 19.77
CA PHE A 136 10.13 0.07 19.21
C PHE A 136 9.29 1.02 20.09
N ALA A 137 8.10 0.61 20.52
CA ALA A 137 7.27 1.40 21.43
C ALA A 137 7.97 1.68 22.77
N SER A 138 8.61 0.67 23.37
CA SER A 138 9.37 0.83 24.61
C SER A 138 10.56 1.78 24.50
N LEU A 139 11.21 1.83 23.32
CA LEU A 139 12.32 2.76 23.05
C LEU A 139 11.82 4.18 22.74
N LEU A 140 10.65 4.33 22.13
CA LEU A 140 10.04 5.62 21.85
C LEU A 140 9.49 6.31 23.10
N ASP A 141 8.88 5.55 24.02
CA ASP A 141 8.35 6.12 25.26
C ASP A 141 9.47 6.80 26.09
N SER A 142 10.73 6.34 26.03
CA SER A 142 11.90 7.03 26.65
C SER A 142 12.08 8.44 26.12
N SER A 143 12.17 8.55 24.79
CA SER A 143 12.56 9.78 24.13
C SER A 143 11.47 10.85 24.26
N LEU A 144 10.23 10.44 24.52
CA LEU A 144 9.10 11.32 24.78
C LEU A 144 8.91 11.64 26.27
N GLN A 145 9.33 10.76 27.18
CA GLN A 145 9.24 10.93 28.64
C GLN A 145 10.53 11.53 29.25
N GLU A 146 11.13 12.55 28.65
CA GLU A 146 12.36 13.23 29.14
C GLU A 146 12.27 13.80 30.59
N ASN A 147 11.26 13.51 31.42
CA ASN A 147 11.08 14.08 32.76
C ASN A 147 10.36 13.16 33.78
N GLU A 148 10.78 11.90 33.97
CA GLU A 148 10.46 11.21 35.24
C GLU A 148 11.57 11.47 36.26
N GLU A 149 11.42 12.54 37.06
CA GLU A 149 12.28 12.76 38.22
C GLU A 149 11.98 11.71 39.30
N LEU A 150 13.02 11.20 39.97
CA LEU A 150 12.85 10.31 41.12
C LEU A 150 11.96 10.97 42.17
N PRO A 151 10.92 10.29 42.69
CA PRO A 151 10.10 10.82 43.75
C PRO A 151 10.96 11.24 44.94
N GLN A 152 10.91 12.53 45.31
CA GLN A 152 11.73 13.09 46.40
C GLN A 152 11.55 12.32 47.71
N ASP A 153 10.38 11.71 47.91
CA ASP A 153 10.05 10.91 49.09
C ASP A 153 10.88 9.63 49.22
N LEU A 154 11.54 9.16 48.16
CA LEU A 154 12.40 7.97 48.17
C LEU A 154 13.89 8.29 48.40
N LEU A 155 14.27 9.57 48.31
CA LEU A 155 15.65 9.99 48.53
C LEU A 155 16.02 9.79 50.01
N LEU A 156 17.04 8.97 50.25
CA LEU A 156 17.59 8.69 51.57
C LEU A 156 18.98 9.30 51.69
N PHE A 157 19.26 9.94 52.83
CA PHE A 157 20.58 10.44 53.17
C PHE A 157 21.01 9.87 54.53
N PRO A 158 22.16 9.18 54.63
CA PRO A 158 23.07 8.81 53.53
C PRO A 158 22.43 7.83 52.55
N THR A 159 22.85 7.95 51.29
CA THR A 159 22.39 7.17 50.13
C THR A 159 22.75 5.68 50.25
N THR A 160 22.03 4.82 49.52
CA THR A 160 22.25 3.38 49.45
C THR A 160 22.76 2.97 48.07
N SER A 161 23.45 1.83 47.95
CA SER A 161 23.90 1.34 46.63
C SER A 161 22.76 1.15 45.63
N HIS A 162 21.58 0.74 46.09
CA HIS A 162 20.41 0.59 45.21
C HIS A 162 19.93 1.95 44.68
N LEU A 163 19.92 2.98 45.52
CA LEU A 163 19.52 4.32 45.12
C LEU A 163 20.52 4.92 44.12
N GLU A 164 21.82 4.79 44.38
CA GLU A 164 22.88 5.25 43.44
C GLU A 164 22.83 4.50 42.11
N ALA A 165 22.59 3.18 42.13
CA ALA A 165 22.43 2.40 40.90
C ALA A 165 21.25 2.87 40.06
N CYS A 166 20.09 3.12 40.68
CA CYS A 166 18.93 3.68 39.98
C CYS A 166 19.20 5.09 39.44
N GLN A 167 19.86 5.95 40.22
CA GLN A 167 20.24 7.30 39.77
C GLN A 167 21.21 7.27 38.59
N PHE A 168 22.20 6.38 38.62
CA PHE A 168 23.13 6.19 37.50
C PHE A 168 22.38 5.78 36.23
N VAL A 169 21.55 4.74 36.31
CA VAL A 169 20.81 4.24 35.15
C VAL A 169 19.85 5.27 34.58
N MET A 170 19.24 6.12 35.41
CA MET A 170 18.37 7.20 34.94
C MET A 170 19.12 8.34 34.25
N ASN A 171 20.39 8.58 34.62
CA ASN A 171 21.17 9.69 34.10
C ASN A 171 22.08 9.30 32.91
N ASP A 172 22.44 8.02 32.79
CA ASP A 172 23.25 7.51 31.68
C ASP A 172 22.38 6.86 30.61
N HIS A 173 22.32 7.48 29.42
CA HIS A 173 21.49 7.00 28.31
C HIS A 173 21.81 5.57 27.86
N THR A 174 23.07 5.12 27.97
CA THR A 174 23.45 3.78 27.52
C THR A 174 23.02 2.73 28.54
N ALA A 175 23.18 3.03 29.84
CA ALA A 175 22.71 2.20 30.93
C ALA A 175 21.18 2.10 30.94
N GLU A 176 20.48 3.22 30.71
CA GLU A 176 19.02 3.26 30.59
C GLU A 176 18.52 2.39 29.44
N LEU A 177 19.13 2.53 28.26
CA LEU A 177 18.83 1.74 27.07
C LEU A 177 19.06 0.24 27.33
N CYS A 178 20.18 -0.13 27.95
CA CYS A 178 20.47 -1.52 28.33
C CYS A 178 19.48 -2.05 29.37
N LEU A 179 19.03 -1.24 30.33
CA LEU A 179 17.97 -1.63 31.27
C LEU A 179 16.67 -1.95 30.51
N ARG A 180 16.26 -1.09 29.57
CA ARG A 180 15.05 -1.29 28.76
C ARG A 180 15.13 -2.56 27.92
N ILE A 181 16.29 -2.82 27.31
CA ILE A 181 16.55 -4.06 26.57
C ILE A 181 16.35 -5.28 27.48
N VAL A 182 16.92 -5.26 28.68
CA VAL A 182 16.78 -6.36 29.65
C VAL A 182 15.32 -6.55 30.04
N GLN A 183 14.61 -5.46 30.37
CA GLN A 183 13.19 -5.50 30.73
C GLN A 183 12.30 -6.01 29.59
N TRP A 184 12.58 -5.61 28.35
CA TRP A 184 11.87 -6.10 27.17
C TRP A 184 12.08 -7.61 26.99
N LEU A 185 13.32 -8.10 27.05
CA LEU A 185 13.63 -9.52 26.94
C LEU A 185 13.03 -10.35 28.07
N GLU A 186 13.08 -9.86 29.31
CA GLU A 186 12.42 -10.49 30.46
C GLU A 186 10.90 -10.50 30.29
N GLY A 187 10.33 -9.42 29.75
CA GLY A 187 8.91 -9.30 29.43
C GLY A 187 8.45 -10.29 28.35
N LEU A 188 9.24 -10.49 27.29
CA LEU A 188 8.99 -11.50 26.26
C LEU A 188 8.98 -12.91 26.86
N ALA A 189 10.02 -13.24 27.64
CA ALA A 189 10.11 -14.52 28.32
C ALA A 189 8.93 -14.73 29.29
N SER A 190 8.53 -13.70 30.05
CA SER A 190 7.38 -13.76 30.95
C SER A 190 6.05 -14.01 30.21
N LYS A 191 5.81 -13.30 29.10
CA LYS A 191 4.63 -13.52 28.25
C LYS A 191 4.58 -14.94 27.68
N ALA A 192 5.73 -15.48 27.25
CA ALA A 192 5.82 -16.86 26.76
C ALA A 192 5.43 -17.87 27.85
N LEU A 193 5.86 -17.66 29.10
CA LEU A 193 5.47 -18.50 30.24
C LEU A 193 3.97 -18.40 30.54
N ASP A 194 3.39 -17.20 30.48
CA ASP A 194 1.95 -17.01 30.69
C ASP A 194 1.11 -17.68 29.60
N LEU A 195 1.60 -17.69 28.36
CA LEU A 195 0.97 -18.43 27.26
C LEU A 195 1.06 -19.94 27.50
N GLU A 196 2.23 -20.45 27.89
CA GLU A 196 2.39 -21.85 28.26
C GLU A 196 1.47 -22.25 29.42
N ASN A 197 1.31 -21.38 30.42
CA ASN A 197 0.38 -21.59 31.51
C ASN A 197 -1.06 -21.75 31.03
N LYS A 198 -1.50 -20.92 30.07
CA LYS A 198 -2.85 -21.00 29.49
C LYS A 198 -3.06 -22.31 28.72
N VAL A 199 -2.04 -22.79 28.02
CA VAL A 199 -2.12 -23.99 27.17
C VAL A 199 -1.96 -25.28 27.99
N ARG A 200 -0.94 -25.36 28.84
CA ARG A 200 -0.55 -26.56 29.58
C ARG A 200 -1.02 -26.59 31.03
N GLY A 201 -1.47 -25.47 31.58
CA GLY A 201 -1.90 -25.32 32.98
C GLY A 201 -0.76 -25.12 33.99
N CYS A 202 0.50 -25.31 33.56
CA CYS A 202 1.71 -25.01 34.32
C CYS A 202 2.89 -24.80 33.36
N TYR A 203 3.79 -23.87 33.70
CA TYR A 203 5.03 -23.54 32.98
C TYR A 203 6.29 -23.90 33.78
N VAL A 204 6.12 -24.32 35.03
CA VAL A 204 7.16 -24.88 35.90
C VAL A 204 6.62 -26.13 36.59
N GLY A 205 7.51 -27.01 37.00
CA GLY A 205 7.22 -28.25 37.70
C GLY A 205 6.61 -28.03 39.09
N SER A 206 5.88 -29.05 39.57
CA SER A 206 5.40 -29.11 40.94
C SER A 206 6.39 -29.87 41.82
N TYR A 207 7.03 -29.15 42.74
CA TYR A 207 8.02 -29.72 43.66
C TYR A 207 7.44 -29.88 45.05
N LEU A 208 7.65 -31.06 45.64
CA LEU A 208 7.32 -31.32 47.02
C LEU A 208 8.44 -30.79 47.92
N PRO A 209 8.18 -30.49 49.21
CA PRO A 209 9.24 -30.12 50.16
C PRO A 209 10.36 -31.16 50.30
N SER A 210 10.10 -32.40 49.88
CA SER A 210 11.05 -33.50 49.84
C SER A 210 11.94 -33.53 48.59
N SER A 211 11.59 -32.78 47.53
CA SER A 211 12.25 -32.85 46.23
C SER A 211 13.69 -32.32 46.26
N GLY A 212 14.01 -31.36 47.13
CA GLY A 212 15.32 -30.72 47.20
C GLY A 212 16.20 -31.13 48.40
N VAL A 213 15.83 -32.20 49.13
CA VAL A 213 16.48 -32.62 50.40
C VAL A 213 17.28 -33.93 50.25
N TRP A 214 17.62 -34.30 49.01
CA TRP A 214 18.45 -35.47 48.65
C TRP A 214 18.07 -36.77 49.39
N HIS A 215 16.78 -37.12 49.40
CA HIS A 215 16.30 -38.25 50.19
C HIS A 215 16.89 -39.60 49.74
N ASN A 216 17.20 -39.79 48.46
CA ASN A 216 17.78 -41.03 47.98
C ASN A 216 19.24 -41.16 48.42
N THR A 217 19.99 -40.06 48.37
CA THR A 217 21.36 -39.93 48.90
C THR A 217 21.37 -40.18 50.40
N GLN A 218 20.44 -39.57 51.16
CA GLN A 218 20.29 -39.81 52.59
C GLN A 218 20.00 -41.29 52.91
N ARG A 219 19.13 -41.94 52.13
CA ARG A 219 18.81 -43.37 52.31
C ARG A 219 20.01 -44.25 51.98
N LEU A 220 20.78 -43.91 50.95
CA LEU A 220 21.98 -44.63 50.54
C LEU A 220 23.06 -44.57 51.64
N LEU A 221 23.28 -43.37 52.20
CA LEU A 221 24.20 -43.15 53.33
C LEU A 221 23.79 -43.93 54.57
N LYS A 222 22.49 -43.88 54.95
CA LYS A 222 21.97 -44.65 56.11
C LYS A 222 22.10 -46.16 55.95
N ARG A 223 22.11 -46.67 54.72
CA ARG A 223 22.26 -48.11 54.44
C ARG A 223 23.73 -48.56 54.37
N GLY A 224 24.70 -47.65 54.45
CA GLY A 224 26.13 -47.98 54.36
C GLY A 224 26.59 -48.51 53.00
N HIS A 225 25.82 -48.26 51.93
CA HIS A 225 26.10 -48.72 50.56
C HIS A 225 26.67 -47.59 49.68
N ALA A 226 27.26 -46.55 50.27
CA ALA A 226 27.83 -45.43 49.53
C ALA A 226 29.10 -45.87 48.78
N ALA A 227 29.17 -45.57 47.49
CA ALA A 227 30.41 -45.73 46.73
C ALA A 227 31.43 -44.67 47.17
N ALA A 228 32.72 -44.90 46.92
CA ALA A 228 33.78 -43.93 47.24
C ALA A 228 33.59 -42.56 46.55
N ALA A 229 32.81 -42.50 45.48
CA ALA A 229 32.48 -41.28 44.73
C ALA A 229 31.15 -40.63 45.14
N THR A 230 30.48 -41.11 46.21
CA THR A 230 29.21 -40.54 46.71
C THR A 230 29.46 -39.58 47.87
N VAL A 231 28.76 -38.44 47.87
CA VAL A 231 28.82 -37.45 48.95
C VAL A 231 28.48 -38.07 50.31
N GLN A 232 29.24 -37.72 51.34
CA GLN A 232 29.11 -38.21 52.72
C GLN A 232 28.27 -37.28 53.60
N HIS A 233 28.19 -35.99 53.24
CA HIS A 233 27.36 -35.00 53.91
C HIS A 233 26.18 -34.57 53.02
N LEU A 234 25.13 -34.06 53.67
CA LEU A 234 23.86 -33.67 53.01
C LEU A 234 23.68 -32.14 52.96
N ASP A 235 24.73 -31.38 53.26
CA ASP A 235 24.77 -29.94 53.02
C ASP A 235 24.99 -29.65 51.53
N PHE A 236 24.45 -28.52 51.08
CA PHE A 236 24.38 -28.16 49.65
C PHE A 236 25.77 -27.98 49.00
N ASP A 237 26.81 -27.68 49.78
CA ASP A 237 28.18 -27.55 49.29
C ASP A 237 28.93 -28.90 49.26
N ALA A 238 28.37 -30.00 49.79
CA ALA A 238 29.03 -31.30 49.83
C ALA A 238 29.53 -31.77 48.44
N PRO A 239 28.78 -31.63 47.33
CA PRO A 239 29.27 -32.03 46.01
C PRO A 239 30.53 -31.29 45.58
N THR A 240 30.62 -29.97 45.85
CA THR A 240 31.78 -29.14 45.48
C THR A 240 32.95 -29.30 46.46
N ARG A 241 32.66 -29.44 47.76
CA ARG A 241 33.66 -29.58 48.82
C ARG A 241 34.33 -30.95 48.81
N GLU A 242 33.57 -32.01 48.55
CA GLU A 242 34.05 -33.39 48.56
C GLU A 242 34.48 -33.90 47.19
N LEU A 243 34.19 -33.15 46.12
CA LEU A 243 34.39 -33.56 44.73
C LEU A 243 33.72 -34.92 44.44
N ALA A 244 32.51 -35.09 44.99
CA ALA A 244 31.74 -36.32 44.97
C ALA A 244 30.32 -36.04 44.44
N GLN A 245 29.60 -37.08 44.02
CA GLN A 245 28.29 -36.96 43.37
C GLN A 245 27.16 -37.41 44.31
N GLN A 246 26.02 -36.72 44.22
CA GLN A 246 24.78 -37.19 44.86
C GLN A 246 24.16 -38.36 44.09
N HIS A 247 23.15 -38.99 44.69
CA HIS A 247 22.42 -40.07 44.03
C HIS A 247 21.86 -39.58 42.67
N PRO A 248 21.93 -40.38 41.59
CA PRO A 248 21.52 -39.94 40.25
C PRO A 248 20.09 -39.38 40.16
N ASP A 249 19.14 -39.98 40.89
CA ASP A 249 17.76 -39.49 40.93
C ASP A 249 17.62 -38.13 41.62
N ASP A 250 18.35 -37.91 42.72
CA ASP A 250 18.36 -36.61 43.41
C ASP A 250 19.04 -35.56 42.53
N LYS A 251 20.12 -35.94 41.83
CA LYS A 251 20.82 -35.11 40.84
C LYS A 251 19.90 -34.68 39.70
N LYS A 252 19.12 -35.61 39.16
CA LYS A 252 18.15 -35.31 38.10
C LYS A 252 17.01 -34.41 38.58
N GLN A 253 16.53 -34.61 39.81
CA GLN A 253 15.50 -33.76 40.41
C GLN A 253 15.99 -32.33 40.63
N ASP A 254 17.22 -32.17 41.15
CA ASP A 254 17.83 -30.86 41.31
C ASP A 254 18.05 -30.16 39.97
N GLU A 255 18.59 -30.87 38.97
CA GLU A 255 18.82 -30.27 37.64
C GLU A 255 17.51 -29.77 37.01
N SER A 256 16.41 -30.53 37.15
CA SER A 256 15.08 -30.10 36.68
C SER A 256 14.56 -28.89 37.45
N LEU A 257 14.71 -28.86 38.78
CA LEU A 257 14.34 -27.69 39.58
C LEU A 257 15.15 -26.45 39.19
N LEU A 258 16.44 -26.61 38.94
CA LEU A 258 17.34 -25.53 38.54
C LEU A 258 17.06 -25.03 37.12
N GLU A 259 16.64 -25.90 36.22
CA GLU A 259 16.14 -25.52 34.89
C GLU A 259 14.90 -24.62 34.98
N ASP A 260 13.95 -24.97 35.85
CA ASP A 260 12.76 -24.14 36.09
C ASP A 260 13.11 -22.80 36.76
N ILE A 261 14.02 -22.82 37.74
CA ILE A 261 14.55 -21.59 38.37
C ILE A 261 15.22 -20.70 37.32
N TRP A 262 16.07 -21.27 36.47
CA TRP A 262 16.72 -20.56 35.37
C TRP A 262 15.70 -19.91 34.43
N THR A 263 14.64 -20.64 34.08
CA THR A 263 13.54 -20.16 33.24
C THR A 263 12.82 -18.97 33.87
N LEU A 264 12.51 -19.03 35.17
CA LEU A 264 11.89 -17.93 35.91
C LEU A 264 12.79 -16.70 36.03
N LEU A 265 14.11 -16.90 36.22
CA LEU A 265 15.08 -15.79 36.31
C LEU A 265 15.20 -15.04 34.98
N ARG A 266 15.24 -15.74 33.85
CA ARG A 266 15.23 -15.11 32.52
C ARG A 266 13.95 -14.34 32.21
N ALA A 267 12.86 -14.65 32.90
CA ALA A 267 11.58 -13.96 32.78
C ALA A 267 11.41 -12.80 33.78
N GLY A 268 12.45 -12.46 34.56
CA GLY A 268 12.35 -11.45 35.62
C GLY A 268 11.46 -11.85 36.81
N ARG A 269 10.97 -13.10 36.85
CA ARG A 269 10.02 -13.63 37.87
C ARG A 269 10.77 -14.13 39.11
N LEU A 270 11.63 -13.28 39.66
CA LEU A 270 12.50 -13.60 40.81
C LEU A 270 11.71 -14.00 42.06
N ASP A 271 10.53 -13.41 42.28
CA ASP A 271 9.63 -13.76 43.39
C ASP A 271 9.24 -15.25 43.31
N GLU A 272 8.78 -15.68 42.15
CA GLU A 272 8.35 -17.07 41.92
C GLU A 272 9.51 -18.05 41.97
N ALA A 273 10.69 -17.67 41.45
CA ALA A 273 11.88 -18.50 41.58
C ALA A 273 12.23 -18.77 43.05
N CYS A 274 12.11 -17.76 43.91
CA CYS A 274 12.33 -17.90 45.34
C CYS A 274 11.26 -18.75 46.02
N GLU A 275 9.99 -18.62 45.63
CA GLU A 275 8.90 -19.46 46.13
C GLU A 275 9.07 -20.92 45.72
N LEU A 276 9.49 -21.18 44.48
CA LEU A 276 9.78 -22.51 43.96
C LEU A 276 10.91 -23.18 44.75
N CYS A 277 11.99 -22.45 45.03
CA CYS A 277 13.08 -22.91 45.91
C CYS A 277 12.56 -23.30 47.30
N ARG A 278 11.69 -22.49 47.91
CA ARG A 278 11.11 -22.77 49.23
C ARG A 278 10.17 -23.97 49.20
N ALA A 279 9.32 -24.06 48.17
CA ALA A 279 8.39 -25.18 47.97
C ALA A 279 9.12 -26.51 47.80
N ALA A 280 10.28 -26.51 47.12
CA ALA A 280 11.13 -27.69 46.95
C ALA A 280 11.93 -28.09 48.21
N GLY A 281 11.87 -27.32 49.29
CA GLY A 281 12.63 -27.57 50.52
C GLY A 281 14.06 -27.01 50.52
N GLN A 282 14.37 -26.05 49.62
CA GLN A 282 15.68 -25.40 49.50
C GLN A 282 15.60 -23.89 49.81
N PRO A 283 15.19 -23.49 51.03
CA PRO A 283 15.08 -22.07 51.40
C PRO A 283 16.43 -21.35 51.41
N TRP A 284 17.53 -22.10 51.57
CA TRP A 284 18.89 -21.58 51.45
C TRP A 284 19.16 -21.00 50.06
N ARG A 285 18.64 -21.64 48.99
CA ARG A 285 18.78 -21.16 47.61
C ARG A 285 17.94 -19.93 47.36
N ALA A 286 16.74 -19.86 47.95
CA ALA A 286 15.95 -18.61 47.92
C ALA A 286 16.70 -17.44 48.57
N ALA A 287 17.47 -17.70 49.64
CA ALA A 287 18.30 -16.69 50.28
C ALA A 287 19.52 -16.30 49.43
N THR A 288 20.03 -17.19 48.57
CA THR A 288 21.09 -16.84 47.61
C THR A 288 20.56 -16.08 46.39
N LEU A 289 19.32 -16.32 45.95
CA LEU A 289 18.72 -15.53 44.87
C LEU A 289 18.36 -14.10 45.29
N ARG A 290 18.13 -13.87 46.60
CA ARG A 290 17.77 -12.56 47.15
C ARG A 290 18.62 -12.19 48.37
N PRO A 291 19.79 -11.60 48.14
CA PRO A 291 20.64 -11.14 49.23
C PRO A 291 19.99 -9.95 49.97
N PHE A 292 20.59 -9.54 51.10
CA PHE A 292 20.21 -8.34 51.87
C PHE A 292 18.75 -8.31 52.37
N GLY A 293 18.22 -9.46 52.77
CA GLY A 293 16.92 -9.53 53.45
C GLY A 293 15.71 -9.57 52.51
N GLY A 294 15.89 -10.02 51.26
CA GLY A 294 14.78 -10.22 50.32
C GLY A 294 14.51 -9.03 49.38
N LEU A 295 15.38 -8.01 49.40
CA LEU A 295 15.24 -6.81 48.56
C LEU A 295 15.45 -7.14 47.08
N ASN A 296 14.67 -6.48 46.20
CA ASN A 296 14.91 -6.51 44.77
C ASN A 296 15.89 -5.40 44.38
N LEU A 297 17.16 -5.74 44.16
CA LEU A 297 18.20 -4.75 43.83
C LEU A 297 18.31 -4.48 42.33
N PHE A 298 17.31 -4.88 41.53
CA PHE A 298 17.23 -4.50 40.13
C PHE A 298 17.22 -2.97 40.00
N PRO A 299 18.00 -2.36 39.10
CA PRO A 299 18.27 -0.92 39.08
C PRO A 299 17.14 -0.14 38.37
N SER A 300 15.88 -0.41 38.71
CA SER A 300 14.69 0.26 38.14
C SER A 300 13.92 1.04 39.19
N VAL A 301 13.20 2.08 38.75
CA VAL A 301 12.32 2.90 39.60
C VAL A 301 11.23 2.05 40.25
N GLU A 302 10.65 1.10 39.51
CA GLU A 302 9.66 0.13 39.99
C GLU A 302 10.19 -0.69 41.19
N ALA A 303 11.43 -1.19 41.09
CA ALA A 303 12.05 -1.96 42.16
C ALA A 303 12.34 -1.10 43.38
N LEU A 304 12.77 0.15 43.18
CA LEU A 304 13.00 1.12 44.26
C LEU A 304 11.68 1.45 44.98
N LEU A 305 10.59 1.67 44.25
CA LEU A 305 9.25 1.89 44.79
C LEU A 305 8.76 0.70 45.61
N LYS A 306 8.92 -0.53 45.08
CA LYS A 306 8.51 -1.77 45.75
C LYS A 306 9.29 -2.02 47.04
N ASN A 307 10.58 -1.69 47.06
CA ASN A 307 11.42 -1.83 48.26
C ASN A 307 11.14 -0.74 49.30
N GLY A 308 10.73 0.46 48.86
CA GLY A 308 10.54 1.62 49.72
C GLY A 308 11.83 2.04 50.45
N LYS A 309 11.68 2.71 51.61
CA LYS A 309 12.82 3.13 52.43
C LYS A 309 13.47 1.95 53.16
N SER A 310 14.38 1.25 52.49
CA SER A 310 15.11 0.12 53.07
C SER A 310 16.13 0.57 54.13
N ARG A 311 15.65 0.71 55.37
CA ARG A 311 16.51 0.98 56.54
C ARG A 311 17.51 -0.15 56.80
N VAL A 312 17.17 -1.37 56.39
CA VAL A 312 18.04 -2.55 56.55
C VAL A 312 19.27 -2.43 55.66
N LEU A 313 19.08 -2.13 54.37
CA LEU A 313 20.21 -1.92 53.45
C LEU A 313 21.05 -0.71 53.88
N GLN A 314 20.40 0.39 54.25
CA GLN A 314 21.09 1.59 54.74
C GLN A 314 21.94 1.29 55.97
N ALA A 315 21.45 0.51 56.93
CA ALA A 315 22.21 0.12 58.11
C ALA A 315 23.44 -0.74 57.76
N ILE A 316 23.27 -1.72 56.88
CA ILE A 316 24.37 -2.58 56.41
C ILE A 316 25.47 -1.73 55.78
N GLU A 317 25.10 -0.78 54.92
CA GLU A 317 26.05 0.04 54.18
C GLU A 317 26.68 1.16 55.01
N LEU A 318 25.99 1.65 56.03
CA LEU A 318 26.58 2.52 57.05
C LEU A 318 27.71 1.80 57.82
N GLU A 319 27.55 0.51 58.10
CA GLU A 319 28.56 -0.29 58.80
C GLU A 319 29.70 -0.74 57.89
N SER A 320 29.39 -1.14 56.65
CA SER A 320 30.37 -1.75 55.74
C SER A 320 30.91 -0.85 54.63
N GLY A 321 30.31 0.33 54.41
CA GLY A 321 30.49 1.12 53.20
C GLY A 321 29.51 0.72 52.08
N ILE A 322 29.17 1.69 51.24
CA ILE A 322 28.23 1.57 50.11
C ILE A 322 28.73 0.50 49.13
N GLY A 323 27.85 -0.44 48.76
CA GLY A 323 28.12 -1.48 47.76
C GLY A 323 29.15 -2.54 48.16
N ARG A 324 29.82 -2.43 49.30
CA ARG A 324 30.91 -3.37 49.67
C ARG A 324 30.43 -4.79 49.88
N GLN A 325 29.30 -4.96 50.59
CA GLN A 325 28.72 -6.29 50.79
C GLN A 325 28.12 -6.86 49.51
N TRP A 326 27.59 -6.00 48.62
CA TRP A 326 27.12 -6.39 47.30
C TRP A 326 28.27 -6.95 46.44
N CYS A 327 29.42 -6.28 46.40
CA CYS A 327 30.62 -6.80 45.74
C CYS A 327 31.06 -8.15 46.32
N LEU A 328 31.05 -8.31 47.65
CA LEU A 328 31.38 -9.58 48.30
C LEU A 328 30.40 -10.69 47.92
N TRP A 329 29.10 -10.38 47.86
CA TRP A 329 28.05 -11.30 47.45
C TRP A 329 28.27 -11.82 46.02
N LYS A 330 28.52 -10.91 45.08
CA LYS A 330 28.79 -11.32 43.69
C LYS A 330 30.12 -12.06 43.57
N TRP A 331 31.15 -11.71 44.35
CA TRP A 331 32.40 -12.48 44.40
C TRP A 331 32.18 -13.92 44.89
N ALA A 332 31.38 -14.12 45.93
CA ALA A 332 31.00 -15.45 46.40
C ALA A 332 30.27 -16.23 45.30
N SER A 333 29.35 -15.57 44.60
CA SER A 333 28.61 -16.15 43.46
C SER A 333 29.52 -16.51 42.29
N TYR A 334 30.54 -15.69 41.97
CA TYR A 334 31.55 -16.01 40.96
C TYR A 334 32.31 -17.30 41.31
N ASN A 335 32.84 -17.39 42.54
CA ASN A 335 33.55 -18.58 42.99
C ASN A 335 32.66 -19.84 43.00
N ALA A 336 31.39 -19.69 43.36
CA ALA A 336 30.42 -20.78 43.29
C ALA A 336 30.22 -21.21 41.83
N SER A 337 30.00 -20.27 40.90
CA SER A 337 29.78 -20.58 39.48
C SER A 337 30.96 -21.34 38.85
N GLU A 338 32.20 -20.94 39.13
CA GLU A 338 33.39 -21.62 38.59
C GLU A 338 33.57 -23.02 39.17
N LYS A 339 33.42 -23.19 40.49
CA LYS A 339 33.59 -24.50 41.16
C LYS A 339 32.51 -25.51 40.76
N ILE A 340 31.28 -25.06 40.55
CA ILE A 340 30.16 -25.93 40.15
C ILE A 340 30.32 -26.35 38.68
N ALA A 341 30.83 -25.46 37.83
CA ALA A 341 31.03 -25.74 36.41
C ALA A 341 32.08 -26.84 36.14
N ASP A 342 32.96 -27.14 37.09
CA ASP A 342 33.94 -28.24 36.98
C ASP A 342 33.28 -29.63 37.16
N GLN A 343 32.01 -29.70 37.54
CA GLN A 343 31.25 -30.95 37.70
C GLN A 343 30.50 -31.34 36.41
N GLU A 344 30.40 -32.64 36.12
CA GLU A 344 29.72 -33.15 34.91
C GLU A 344 28.20 -32.85 34.86
N ALA A 345 27.56 -32.49 35.98
CA ALA A 345 26.25 -31.82 35.93
C ALA A 345 26.09 -30.81 37.08
N GLY A 346 25.25 -29.81 36.84
CA GLY A 346 25.27 -28.52 37.54
C GLY A 346 25.29 -27.32 36.57
N LYS A 347 24.97 -27.51 35.29
CA LYS A 347 25.03 -26.44 34.26
C LYS A 347 24.09 -25.28 34.59
N TYR A 348 22.86 -25.56 35.04
CA TYR A 348 21.90 -24.52 35.40
C TYR A 348 22.27 -23.86 36.73
N GLU A 349 22.79 -24.61 37.70
CA GLU A 349 23.24 -24.03 38.96
C GLU A 349 24.43 -23.08 38.76
N ALA A 350 25.43 -23.51 37.98
CA ALA A 350 26.56 -22.66 37.62
C ALA A 350 26.09 -21.39 36.92
N ALA A 351 25.13 -21.49 36.01
CA ALA A 351 24.60 -20.35 35.29
C ALA A 351 23.74 -19.41 36.15
N ILE A 352 22.95 -19.93 37.09
CA ILE A 352 22.18 -19.12 38.05
C ILE A 352 23.11 -18.24 38.87
N TYR A 353 24.21 -18.79 39.38
CA TYR A 353 25.21 -18.00 40.11
C TYR A 353 26.02 -17.08 39.17
N ALA A 354 26.32 -17.53 37.95
CA ALA A 354 26.99 -16.72 36.93
C ALA A 354 26.17 -15.47 36.55
N ALA A 355 24.84 -15.59 36.49
CA ALA A 355 23.92 -14.48 36.19
C ALA A 355 23.89 -13.40 37.28
N GLN A 356 24.26 -13.73 38.52
CA GLN A 356 24.36 -12.77 39.63
C GLN A 356 25.70 -12.02 39.66
N CYS A 357 26.74 -12.57 39.02
CA CYS A 357 28.10 -12.01 39.03
C CYS A 357 28.63 -11.67 37.64
N SER A 358 27.76 -11.64 36.63
CA SER A 358 28.08 -11.29 35.24
C SER A 358 29.14 -12.19 34.58
N ASN A 359 29.25 -13.46 35.00
CA ASN A 359 30.23 -14.42 34.47
C ASN A 359 29.74 -15.06 33.15
N LEU A 360 29.88 -14.33 32.04
CA LEU A 360 29.44 -14.73 30.71
C LEU A 360 30.01 -16.07 30.22
N LYS A 361 31.23 -16.43 30.64
CA LYS A 361 31.87 -17.72 30.32
C LYS A 361 31.00 -18.91 30.73
N ARG A 362 30.30 -18.80 31.86
CA ARG A 362 29.43 -19.86 32.40
C ARG A 362 27.97 -19.68 32.03
N LEU A 363 27.57 -18.45 31.68
CA LEU A 363 26.20 -18.10 31.33
C LEU A 363 25.86 -18.42 29.86
N LEU A 364 26.70 -18.01 28.91
CA LEU A 364 26.44 -18.15 27.48
C LEU A 364 26.26 -19.59 26.98
N PRO A 365 26.97 -20.62 27.49
CA PRO A 365 26.80 -21.99 27.00
C PRO A 365 25.40 -22.58 27.17
N ILE A 366 24.59 -22.05 28.09
CA ILE A 366 23.21 -22.51 28.30
C ILE A 366 22.16 -21.64 27.59
N CYS A 367 22.59 -20.54 26.97
CA CYS A 367 21.73 -19.66 26.17
C CYS A 367 21.61 -20.21 24.74
N THR A 368 20.53 -20.97 24.49
CA THR A 368 20.30 -21.69 23.22
C THR A 368 19.52 -20.88 22.18
N ASP A 369 19.02 -19.71 22.55
CA ASP A 369 18.20 -18.83 21.71
C ASP A 369 18.73 -17.39 21.77
N TRP A 370 18.38 -16.57 20.78
CA TRP A 370 18.93 -15.22 20.65
C TRP A 370 18.57 -14.34 21.85
N GLU A 371 17.33 -14.43 22.33
CA GLU A 371 16.80 -13.67 23.45
C GLU A 371 17.60 -13.96 24.73
N SER A 372 17.86 -15.23 25.01
CA SER A 372 18.62 -15.67 26.19
C SER A 372 20.06 -15.19 26.16
N ALA A 373 20.71 -15.21 24.99
CA ALA A 373 22.08 -14.77 24.83
C ALA A 373 22.18 -13.23 24.88
N CYS A 374 21.25 -12.53 24.23
CA CYS A 374 21.16 -11.08 24.26
C CYS A 374 20.90 -10.58 25.69
N TRP A 375 19.95 -11.19 26.40
CA TRP A 375 19.64 -10.90 27.80
C TRP A 375 20.87 -11.11 28.68
N ALA A 376 21.55 -12.25 28.53
CA ALA A 376 22.74 -12.58 29.30
C ALA A 376 23.83 -11.52 29.15
N ILE A 377 24.12 -11.07 27.92
CA ILE A 377 25.17 -10.08 27.65
C ILE A 377 24.74 -8.67 28.09
N ALA A 378 23.52 -8.24 27.75
CA ALA A 378 23.00 -6.92 28.12
C ALA A 378 22.89 -6.76 29.65
N LYS A 379 22.33 -7.75 30.33
CA LYS A 379 22.23 -7.77 31.79
C LYS A 379 23.61 -7.78 32.44
N SER A 380 24.52 -8.63 31.96
CA SER A 380 25.88 -8.72 32.52
C SER A 380 26.64 -7.40 32.37
N TRP A 381 26.49 -6.74 31.22
CA TRP A 381 27.10 -5.44 30.96
C TRP A 381 26.54 -4.37 31.90
N LEU A 382 25.21 -4.25 32.00
CA LEU A 382 24.53 -3.31 32.90
C LEU A 382 24.97 -3.51 34.35
N ASP A 383 24.97 -4.76 34.82
CA ASP A 383 25.39 -5.12 36.18
C ASP A 383 26.85 -4.70 36.46
N VAL A 384 27.75 -4.81 35.47
CA VAL A 384 29.15 -4.39 35.60
C VAL A 384 29.31 -2.88 35.57
N GLN A 385 28.55 -2.15 34.74
CA GLN A 385 28.57 -0.68 34.73
C GLN A 385 28.14 -0.12 36.08
N ILE A 386 27.10 -0.69 36.68
CA ILE A 386 26.65 -0.33 38.03
C ILE A 386 27.72 -0.64 39.06
N ASP A 387 28.37 -1.81 39.00
CA ASP A 387 29.45 -2.15 39.93
C ASP A 387 30.64 -1.18 39.82
N LEU A 388 30.96 -0.70 38.61
CA LEU A 388 31.98 0.32 38.36
C LEU A 388 31.55 1.67 38.93
N GLU A 389 30.29 2.07 38.79
CA GLU A 389 29.79 3.32 39.38
C GLU A 389 29.83 3.27 40.91
N LEU A 390 29.32 2.20 41.51
CA LEU A 390 29.33 2.00 42.96
C LEU A 390 30.74 1.96 43.55
N SER A 391 31.74 1.56 42.76
CA SER A 391 33.14 1.55 43.19
C SER A 391 33.71 2.95 43.48
N ARG A 392 33.13 4.01 42.89
CA ARG A 392 33.55 5.40 43.09
C ARG A 392 33.30 5.90 44.51
N PHE A 393 32.37 5.27 45.22
CA PHE A 393 32.01 5.62 46.59
C PHE A 393 32.91 4.93 47.64
N GLN A 394 33.94 4.18 47.22
CA GLN A 394 34.88 3.49 48.09
C GLN A 394 36.25 4.23 48.13
N PRO A 395 36.74 4.67 49.31
CA PRO A 395 38.02 5.38 49.42
C PRO A 395 39.22 4.48 49.07
N GLY A 396 40.10 4.94 48.18
CA GLY A 396 41.37 4.25 47.83
C GLY A 396 41.34 3.36 46.58
N ARG A 397 40.23 3.29 45.85
CA ARG A 397 40.08 2.46 44.64
C ARG A 397 40.29 3.22 43.31
N LEU A 398 40.18 4.55 43.33
CA LEU A 398 40.28 5.41 42.14
C LEU A 398 41.65 5.35 41.44
N GLU A 399 42.73 5.15 42.20
CA GLU A 399 44.12 5.12 41.69
C GLU A 399 44.48 3.82 40.95
N ASN A 400 43.76 2.71 41.21
CA ASN A 400 44.01 1.40 40.57
C ASN A 400 43.13 1.14 39.32
N LEU A 401 42.04 1.89 39.15
CA LEU A 401 41.13 1.74 38.01
C LEU A 401 41.64 2.50 36.78
N GLN A 402 42.25 3.68 36.96
CA GLN A 402 42.86 4.45 35.87
C GLN A 402 44.03 3.70 35.19
N SER A 403 44.80 2.93 35.95
CA SER A 403 45.85 2.06 35.40
C SER A 403 45.30 0.82 34.66
N ASP A 404 44.13 0.31 35.06
CA ASP A 404 43.50 -0.86 34.45
C ASP A 404 42.71 -0.50 33.18
N GLU A 405 42.21 0.73 33.04
CA GLU A 405 41.59 1.26 31.80
C GLU A 405 42.64 1.51 30.69
N GLU A 406 43.85 1.95 31.03
CA GLU A 406 44.93 2.20 30.05
C GLU A 406 45.60 0.91 29.52
N GLU A 407 45.59 -0.20 30.28
CA GLU A 407 46.13 -1.50 29.83
C GLU A 407 45.19 -2.29 28.89
N ILE A 408 43.90 -1.92 28.81
CA ILE A 408 42.92 -2.54 27.89
C ILE A 408 43.17 -2.13 26.41
N ASP A 409 44.05 -1.14 26.18
CA ASP A 409 44.39 -0.61 24.86
C ASP A 409 45.57 -1.33 24.17
N GLN A 410 46.22 -2.31 24.82
CA GLN A 410 47.33 -3.06 24.22
C GLN A 410 46.95 -4.50 23.83
N SER A 411 47.25 -4.85 22.56
CA SER A 411 47.03 -6.17 21.95
C SER A 411 47.61 -7.35 22.76
N PRO A 412 46.99 -8.56 22.70
CA PRO A 412 47.39 -9.68 23.54
C PRO A 412 48.68 -10.33 23.01
N GLY A 413 49.79 -10.08 23.69
CA GLY A 413 51.08 -10.69 23.38
C GLY A 413 51.88 -10.98 24.65
N HIS A 414 51.91 -12.25 25.03
CA HIS A 414 52.81 -12.91 26.00
C HIS A 414 52.53 -12.71 27.50
N GLY A 415 52.37 -13.85 28.19
CA GLY A 415 52.57 -13.97 29.64
C GLY A 415 51.49 -14.76 30.38
N ASP A 416 51.34 -16.05 30.06
CA ASP A 416 50.77 -17.02 31.01
C ASP A 416 51.80 -17.23 32.14
N GLU A 417 51.33 -17.48 33.37
CA GLU A 417 52.11 -17.69 34.62
C GLU A 417 52.57 -16.44 35.41
N ALA A 418 51.64 -15.86 36.19
CA ALA A 418 51.97 -15.32 37.51
C ALA A 418 50.79 -15.49 38.48
N LEU A 419 51.06 -16.24 39.54
CA LEU A 419 50.16 -16.69 40.59
C LEU A 419 49.49 -15.56 41.40
N GLN A 420 48.22 -15.80 41.72
CA GLN A 420 47.64 -15.71 43.06
C GLN A 420 48.31 -14.71 44.03
N SER A 421 47.88 -13.44 44.00
CA SER A 421 47.88 -12.62 45.22
C SER A 421 46.46 -12.63 45.81
N VAL A 422 46.30 -13.48 46.83
CA VAL A 422 45.18 -13.41 47.76
C VAL A 422 45.36 -12.14 48.58
N GLY A 423 44.65 -11.08 48.21
CA GLY A 423 44.62 -9.84 48.99
C GLY A 423 44.56 -8.62 48.10
N THR A 424 43.34 -8.20 47.73
CA THR A 424 42.76 -6.87 47.94
C THR A 424 41.41 -6.89 47.22
N GLU A 425 40.40 -6.24 47.79
CA GLU A 425 38.98 -6.18 47.41
C GLU A 425 38.75 -5.62 45.98
N SER A 426 39.19 -6.36 44.96
CA SER A 426 39.12 -6.00 43.54
C SER A 426 38.27 -7.02 42.79
N TRP A 427 37.36 -6.52 41.94
CA TRP A 427 36.50 -7.31 41.08
C TRP A 427 37.34 -8.24 40.16
N PRO A 428 36.91 -9.48 39.83
CA PRO A 428 37.73 -10.35 39.02
C PRO A 428 37.96 -9.71 37.65
N ARG A 429 39.21 -9.36 37.31
CA ARG A 429 39.59 -8.82 35.99
C ARG A 429 39.10 -9.71 34.83
N HIS A 430 38.98 -11.01 35.08
CA HIS A 430 38.40 -11.97 34.14
C HIS A 430 36.93 -11.70 33.81
N VAL A 431 36.12 -11.18 34.73
CA VAL A 431 34.72 -10.82 34.47
C VAL A 431 34.63 -9.52 33.66
N LEU A 432 35.49 -8.53 33.94
CA LEU A 432 35.55 -7.29 33.17
C LEU A 432 35.94 -7.55 31.71
N ARG A 433 36.96 -8.38 31.48
CA ARG A 433 37.42 -8.76 30.12
C ARG A 433 36.36 -9.50 29.30
N GLN A 434 35.34 -10.06 29.95
CA GLN A 434 34.24 -10.72 29.25
C GLN A 434 33.19 -9.73 28.75
N GLN A 435 33.09 -8.52 29.31
CA GLN A 435 32.01 -7.60 28.95
C GLN A 435 32.27 -6.95 27.58
N PRO A 436 31.20 -6.65 26.81
CA PRO A 436 31.33 -5.82 25.62
C PRO A 436 31.72 -4.38 26.01
N ARG A 437 32.38 -3.67 25.09
CA ARG A 437 32.75 -2.26 25.30
C ARG A 437 31.55 -1.34 25.08
N ASP A 438 30.79 -1.61 24.03
CA ASP A 438 29.61 -0.87 23.59
C ASP A 438 28.54 -1.83 23.03
N LEU A 439 27.40 -1.29 22.61
CA LEU A 439 26.32 -2.07 21.99
C LEU A 439 26.78 -2.75 20.68
N SER A 440 27.66 -2.12 19.91
CA SER A 440 28.21 -2.73 18.68
C SER A 440 29.01 -4.01 19.00
N ALA A 441 29.89 -3.95 20.00
CA ALA A 441 30.65 -5.11 20.49
C ALA A 441 29.74 -6.18 21.10
N LEU A 442 28.62 -5.80 21.72
CA LEU A 442 27.59 -6.74 22.19
C LEU A 442 27.03 -7.55 21.03
N PHE A 443 26.62 -6.89 19.94
CA PHE A 443 26.09 -7.57 18.76
C PHE A 443 27.15 -8.37 18.02
N GLN A 444 28.39 -7.89 17.93
CA GLN A 444 29.50 -8.66 17.39
C GLN A 444 29.72 -9.95 18.19
N LYS A 445 29.62 -9.88 19.52
CA LYS A 445 29.74 -11.05 20.40
C LYS A 445 28.59 -12.03 20.22
N LEU A 446 27.36 -11.56 20.00
CA LEU A 446 26.23 -12.43 19.62
C LEU A 446 26.42 -13.10 18.26
N HIS A 447 26.97 -12.36 17.29
CA HIS A 447 27.13 -12.86 15.92
C HIS A 447 28.27 -13.89 15.80
N SER A 448 29.43 -13.61 16.41
CA SER A 448 30.68 -14.36 16.18
C SER A 448 31.44 -14.72 17.46
N GLY A 449 30.78 -14.82 18.61
CA GLY A 449 31.43 -15.22 19.87
C GLY A 449 31.66 -16.73 19.96
N ASP A 450 32.89 -17.16 20.25
CA ASP A 450 33.29 -18.59 20.31
C ASP A 450 32.50 -19.43 21.34
N ILE A 451 31.94 -18.79 22.36
CA ILE A 451 31.22 -19.44 23.48
C ILE A 451 29.70 -19.43 23.23
N VAL A 452 29.25 -18.71 22.21
CA VAL A 452 27.82 -18.56 21.87
C VAL A 452 27.36 -19.76 21.06
N HIS A 453 26.15 -20.24 21.33
CA HIS A 453 25.58 -21.38 20.62
C HIS A 453 25.28 -21.05 19.14
N ASP A 454 25.54 -21.98 18.22
CA ASP A 454 25.40 -21.76 16.76
C ASP A 454 24.00 -21.28 16.31
N SER A 455 22.94 -21.63 17.06
CA SER A 455 21.58 -21.13 16.80
C SER A 455 21.46 -19.63 16.99
N VAL A 456 22.19 -19.03 17.94
CA VAL A 456 22.18 -17.59 18.21
C VAL A 456 22.82 -16.83 17.05
N SER A 457 23.98 -17.30 16.56
CA SER A 457 24.63 -16.72 15.38
C SER A 457 23.76 -16.81 14.12
N ARG A 458 22.96 -17.86 13.99
CA ARG A 458 21.93 -17.97 12.93
C ARG A 458 20.78 -16.98 13.16
N GLY A 459 20.27 -16.87 14.38
CA GLY A 459 19.22 -15.92 14.75
C GLY A 459 19.61 -14.47 14.48
N CYS A 460 20.88 -14.10 14.68
CA CYS A 460 21.39 -12.77 14.34
C CYS A 460 21.27 -12.41 12.84
N LYS A 461 21.07 -13.39 11.96
CA LYS A 461 20.90 -13.19 10.51
C LYS A 461 19.42 -13.09 10.11
N GLU A 462 18.49 -13.37 11.01
CA GLU A 462 17.05 -13.24 10.73
C GLU A 462 16.68 -11.75 10.58
N GLN A 463 15.75 -11.45 9.66
CA GLN A 463 15.44 -10.06 9.30
C GLN A 463 14.87 -9.25 10.48
N HIS A 464 13.95 -9.83 11.26
CA HIS A 464 13.39 -9.16 12.44
C HIS A 464 14.46 -8.88 13.50
N ARG A 465 15.42 -9.78 13.74
CA ARG A 465 16.55 -9.55 14.67
C ARG A 465 17.50 -8.46 14.19
N GLN A 466 17.74 -8.39 12.89
CA GLN A 466 18.52 -7.28 12.33
C GLN A 466 17.82 -5.94 12.57
N ILE A 467 16.48 -5.88 12.45
CA ILE A 467 15.71 -4.68 12.79
C ILE A 467 15.85 -4.37 14.28
N GLU A 468 15.56 -5.33 15.16
CA GLU A 468 15.64 -5.14 16.62
C GLU A 468 17.03 -4.63 17.05
N MET A 469 18.10 -5.24 16.55
CA MET A 469 19.48 -4.80 16.84
C MET A 469 19.75 -3.37 16.34
N ASN A 470 19.28 -3.00 15.15
CA ASN A 470 19.44 -1.63 14.64
C ASN A 470 18.63 -0.61 15.46
N LEU A 471 17.43 -0.98 15.91
CA LEU A 471 16.62 -0.17 16.81
C LEU A 471 17.32 0.02 18.17
N MET A 472 17.96 -1.03 18.70
CA MET A 472 18.74 -0.96 19.92
C MET A 472 19.97 -0.04 19.80
N VAL A 473 20.62 0.04 18.63
CA VAL A 473 21.72 1.01 18.39
C VAL A 473 21.20 2.44 18.23
N GLY A 474 19.97 2.60 17.73
CA GLY A 474 19.40 3.89 17.36
C GLY A 474 19.82 4.40 15.98
N ASP A 475 20.44 3.58 15.13
CA ASP A 475 20.81 3.93 13.75
C ASP A 475 19.63 3.75 12.78
N ILE A 476 18.62 4.61 12.93
CA ILE A 476 17.45 4.63 12.06
C ILE A 476 17.80 4.90 10.58
N PRO A 477 18.76 5.80 10.22
CA PRO A 477 19.18 5.96 8.84
C PRO A 477 19.67 4.67 8.18
N HIS A 478 20.47 3.86 8.89
CA HIS A 478 20.94 2.58 8.36
C HIS A 478 19.81 1.56 8.26
N LEU A 479 18.91 1.52 9.25
CA LEU A 479 17.73 0.67 9.22
C LEU A 479 16.85 0.92 7.98
N LEU A 480 16.65 2.20 7.58
CA LEU A 480 15.91 2.53 6.37
C LEU A 480 16.59 2.00 5.10
N ASP A 481 17.92 2.07 5.01
CA ASP A 481 18.67 1.51 3.86
C ASP A 481 18.55 -0.01 3.82
N LEU A 482 18.64 -0.65 5.00
CA LEU A 482 18.54 -2.10 5.12
C LEU A 482 17.15 -2.58 4.68
N LEU A 483 16.08 -1.94 5.18
CA LEU A 483 14.70 -2.22 4.76
C LEU A 483 14.52 -1.98 3.26
N TRP A 484 15.03 -0.87 2.73
CA TRP A 484 14.94 -0.61 1.29
C TRP A 484 15.67 -1.67 0.47
N SER A 485 16.83 -2.16 0.91
CA SER A 485 17.59 -3.21 0.22
C SER A 485 16.84 -4.54 0.11
N TRP A 486 15.90 -4.81 1.03
CA TRP A 486 15.06 -6.01 1.02
C TRP A 486 13.81 -5.85 0.16
N ILE A 487 13.30 -4.62 0.03
CA ILE A 487 12.02 -4.30 -0.62
C ILE A 487 12.22 -3.87 -2.08
N SER A 488 13.40 -3.33 -2.41
CA SER A 488 13.70 -2.77 -3.73
C SER A 488 13.46 -3.81 -4.84
N PRO A 489 12.79 -3.44 -5.94
CA PRO A 489 12.54 -4.37 -7.04
C PRO A 489 13.84 -4.85 -7.69
N SER A 490 13.91 -6.14 -8.04
CA SER A 490 15.04 -6.69 -8.78
C SER A 490 15.09 -6.13 -10.20
N GLU A 491 16.28 -5.73 -10.68
CA GLU A 491 16.49 -5.20 -12.04
C GLU A 491 16.14 -6.20 -13.16
N GLU A 492 15.95 -7.49 -12.85
CA GLU A 492 15.78 -8.55 -13.85
C GLU A 492 14.34 -8.71 -14.36
N TYR A 493 13.33 -8.15 -13.69
CA TYR A 493 11.93 -8.24 -14.11
C TYR A 493 11.26 -6.85 -14.07
N ASN A 494 10.91 -6.33 -15.26
CA ASN A 494 10.14 -5.09 -15.46
C ASN A 494 8.68 -5.15 -14.93
N GLU A 495 8.37 -6.09 -14.05
CA GLU A 495 7.11 -6.13 -13.32
C GLU A 495 7.36 -5.53 -11.94
N PHE A 496 6.67 -4.42 -11.64
CA PHE A 496 6.66 -3.74 -10.33
C PHE A 496 6.05 -4.63 -9.23
N ARG A 497 6.66 -5.80 -8.99
CA ARG A 497 6.29 -6.73 -7.95
C ARG A 497 7.13 -6.37 -6.74
N ALA A 498 6.48 -6.16 -5.60
CA ALA A 498 7.21 -6.08 -4.35
C ALA A 498 7.99 -7.39 -4.14
N HIS A 499 9.30 -7.28 -4.00
CA HIS A 499 10.18 -8.37 -3.65
C HIS A 499 10.42 -8.28 -2.13
N GLY A 500 10.55 -9.42 -1.45
CA GLY A 500 10.74 -9.48 0.00
C GLY A 500 9.53 -10.02 0.76
N ASP A 501 9.76 -10.26 2.06
CA ASP A 501 8.74 -10.74 3.00
C ASP A 501 7.62 -9.69 3.16
N PRO A 502 6.34 -10.03 2.94
CA PRO A 502 5.20 -9.14 3.16
C PRO A 502 5.21 -8.42 4.50
N GLN A 503 5.64 -9.10 5.57
CA GLN A 503 5.68 -8.50 6.90
C GLN A 503 6.75 -7.42 7.03
N MET A 504 7.89 -7.58 6.35
CA MET A 504 8.96 -6.57 6.33
C MET A 504 8.55 -5.31 5.55
N ILE A 505 7.85 -5.48 4.43
CA ILE A 505 7.32 -4.34 3.65
C ILE A 505 6.30 -3.58 4.52
N ARG A 506 5.41 -4.31 5.20
CA ARG A 506 4.43 -3.74 6.12
C ARG A 506 5.12 -2.99 7.25
N PHE A 507 6.03 -3.64 7.97
CA PHE A 507 6.79 -3.02 9.06
C PHE A 507 7.49 -1.74 8.61
N GLY A 508 8.20 -1.78 7.47
CA GLY A 508 8.89 -0.62 6.92
C GLY A 508 7.96 0.55 6.62
N ALA A 509 6.81 0.30 5.99
CA ALA A 509 5.82 1.34 5.73
C ALA A 509 5.31 1.99 7.02
N HIS A 510 4.98 1.19 8.03
CA HIS A 510 4.44 1.67 9.30
C HIS A 510 5.49 2.42 10.12
N LEU A 511 6.73 1.91 10.13
CA LEU A 511 7.88 2.59 10.73
C LEU A 511 8.09 3.97 10.10
N VAL A 512 8.05 4.09 8.77
CA VAL A 512 8.19 5.37 8.07
C VAL A 512 7.10 6.35 8.47
N LEU A 513 5.83 5.92 8.56
CA LEU A 513 4.72 6.77 8.99
C LEU A 513 4.93 7.31 10.41
N VAL A 514 5.35 6.43 11.33
CA VAL A 514 5.57 6.81 12.74
C VAL A 514 6.78 7.72 12.87
N LEU A 515 7.88 7.44 12.15
CA LEU A 515 9.03 8.33 12.10
C LEU A 515 8.64 9.70 11.56
N ARG A 516 7.86 9.79 10.48
CA ARG A 516 7.38 11.07 9.93
C ARG A 516 6.54 11.86 10.94
N TYR A 517 5.69 11.16 11.70
CA TYR A 517 4.91 11.75 12.78
C TYR A 517 5.79 12.35 13.89
N LEU A 518 6.79 11.59 14.36
CA LEU A 518 7.69 12.02 15.44
C LEU A 518 8.69 13.11 15.01
N VAL A 519 9.16 13.07 13.77
CA VAL A 519 10.18 13.97 13.21
C VAL A 519 9.62 15.36 12.89
N ALA A 520 8.30 15.55 12.90
CA ALA A 520 7.61 16.75 12.42
C ALA A 520 8.06 18.09 13.05
N GLY A 521 8.82 18.08 14.16
CA GLY A 521 9.23 19.30 14.86
C GLY A 521 10.73 19.52 15.19
N GLN A 522 11.63 18.53 15.14
CA GLN A 522 12.91 18.67 15.88
C GLN A 522 14.20 18.03 15.29
N ILE A 523 14.22 17.42 14.11
CA ILE A 523 15.42 16.66 13.65
C ILE A 523 16.21 17.33 12.51
N LYS A 524 17.54 17.13 12.52
CA LYS A 524 18.53 17.54 11.51
C LYS A 524 18.05 17.31 10.07
N ASP A 525 18.24 18.30 9.20
CA ASP A 525 17.76 18.31 7.80
C ASP A 525 18.15 17.06 6.99
N ALA A 526 19.38 16.54 7.17
CA ALA A 526 19.87 15.39 6.41
C ALA A 526 19.11 14.08 6.70
N PHE A 527 18.69 13.84 7.94
CA PHE A 527 17.88 12.66 8.27
C PHE A 527 16.47 12.79 7.72
N ARG A 528 15.90 13.99 7.81
CA ARG A 528 14.58 14.31 7.26
C ARG A 528 14.54 14.08 5.75
N GLU A 529 15.55 14.54 5.01
CA GLU A 529 15.67 14.30 3.58
C GLU A 529 15.73 12.80 3.25
N LYS A 530 16.52 12.03 4.00
CA LYS A 530 16.60 10.57 3.83
C LYS A 530 15.27 9.87 4.12
N LEU A 531 14.58 10.27 5.19
CA LEU A 531 13.27 9.73 5.56
C LEU A 531 12.20 10.06 4.52
N LEU A 532 12.28 11.23 3.88
CA LEU A 532 11.38 11.58 2.79
C LEU A 532 11.69 10.76 1.54
N THR A 533 12.96 10.70 1.12
CA THR A 533 13.39 10.01 -0.09
C THR A 533 13.22 8.49 -0.01
N VAL A 534 13.89 7.83 0.95
CA VAL A 534 13.81 6.37 1.13
C VAL A 534 12.43 5.96 1.65
N GLY A 535 11.84 6.76 2.54
CA GLY A 535 10.50 6.47 3.04
C GLY A 535 9.43 6.54 1.96
N ASP A 536 9.51 7.47 1.00
CA ASP A 536 8.58 7.50 -0.14
C ASP A 536 8.71 6.25 -1.00
N LEU A 537 9.93 5.73 -1.18
CA LEU A 537 10.15 4.49 -1.93
C LEU A 537 9.53 3.29 -1.21
N ILE A 538 9.70 3.18 0.10
CA ILE A 538 9.11 2.10 0.92
C ILE A 538 7.57 2.18 0.89
N LEU A 539 6.99 3.37 1.09
CA LEU A 539 5.54 3.58 1.06
C LEU A 539 4.96 3.30 -0.33
N HIS A 540 5.65 3.72 -1.40
CA HIS A 540 5.25 3.44 -2.77
C HIS A 540 5.21 1.93 -3.03
N MET A 541 6.24 1.19 -2.60
CA MET A 541 6.28 -0.26 -2.75
C MET A 541 5.19 -0.97 -1.94
N TYR A 542 4.86 -0.47 -0.74
CA TYR A 542 3.77 -1.03 0.06
C TYR A 542 2.40 -0.76 -0.57
N ALA A 543 2.15 0.45 -1.08
CA ALA A 543 0.93 0.76 -1.82
C ALA A 543 0.77 -0.12 -3.07
N MET A 544 1.87 -0.36 -3.80
CA MET A 544 1.92 -1.31 -4.91
C MET A 544 1.67 -2.75 -4.48
N PHE A 545 2.19 -3.17 -3.32
CA PHE A 545 1.90 -4.48 -2.74
C PHE A 545 0.41 -4.64 -2.43
N LEU A 546 -0.22 -3.67 -1.75
CA LEU A 546 -1.67 -3.66 -1.47
C LEU A 546 -2.49 -3.77 -2.76
N PHE A 547 -2.13 -2.98 -3.77
CA PHE A 547 -2.77 -3.03 -5.09
C PHE A 547 -2.61 -4.39 -5.78
N SER A 548 -1.44 -5.04 -5.66
CA SER A 548 -1.22 -6.39 -6.19
C SER A 548 -2.06 -7.46 -5.49
N LYS A 549 -2.41 -7.23 -4.21
CA LYS A 549 -3.25 -8.10 -3.38
C LYS A 549 -4.75 -7.80 -3.47
N GLN A 550 -5.16 -6.86 -4.33
CA GLN A 550 -6.57 -6.44 -4.52
C GLN A 550 -7.17 -5.76 -3.29
N HIS A 551 -6.34 -5.02 -2.56
CA HIS A 551 -6.74 -4.15 -1.45
C HIS A 551 -6.69 -2.68 -1.88
N GLU A 552 -7.43 -2.35 -2.94
CA GLU A 552 -7.44 -0.99 -3.52
C GLU A 552 -7.94 0.07 -2.53
N GLU A 553 -8.83 -0.31 -1.62
CA GLU A 553 -9.38 0.56 -0.56
C GLU A 553 -8.32 1.14 0.40
N LEU A 554 -7.20 0.45 0.61
CA LEU A 554 -6.16 0.90 1.54
C LEU A 554 -5.08 1.76 0.88
N VAL A 555 -5.03 1.80 -0.46
CA VAL A 555 -3.96 2.49 -1.20
C VAL A 555 -3.87 3.97 -0.84
N GLY A 556 -5.00 4.65 -0.68
CA GLY A 556 -5.08 6.09 -0.40
C GLY A 556 -4.43 6.49 0.91
N VAL A 557 -4.51 5.64 1.94
CA VAL A 557 -3.86 5.87 3.24
C VAL A 557 -2.36 6.09 3.06
N TYR A 558 -1.71 5.24 2.28
CA TYR A 558 -0.25 5.27 2.10
C TYR A 558 0.17 6.20 0.95
N ALA A 559 -0.59 6.25 -0.14
CA ALA A 559 -0.30 7.09 -1.29
C ALA A 559 -0.39 8.59 -0.95
N SER A 560 -1.32 8.99 -0.08
CA SER A 560 -1.47 10.38 0.39
C SER A 560 -0.26 10.92 1.17
N GLN A 561 0.61 10.02 1.64
CA GLN A 561 1.82 10.37 2.38
C GLN A 561 3.04 10.56 1.47
N LEU A 562 2.93 10.20 0.18
CA LEU A 562 4.01 10.35 -0.80
C LEU A 562 4.16 11.81 -1.26
N ALA A 563 5.33 12.17 -1.78
CA ALA A 563 5.49 13.42 -2.52
C ALA A 563 4.47 13.53 -3.68
N ARG A 564 3.98 14.76 -3.93
CA ARG A 564 2.97 15.10 -4.96
C ARG A 564 3.12 14.32 -6.26
N HIS A 565 4.28 14.41 -6.91
CA HIS A 565 4.52 13.74 -8.19
C HIS A 565 4.40 12.21 -8.11
N ARG A 566 4.94 11.57 -7.05
CA ARG A 566 4.87 10.11 -6.86
C ARG A 566 3.46 9.63 -6.57
N CYS A 567 2.70 10.40 -5.78
CA CYS A 567 1.29 10.11 -5.48
C CYS A 567 0.47 10.12 -6.78
N ILE A 568 0.61 11.19 -7.57
CA ILE A 568 -0.10 11.34 -8.85
C ILE A 568 0.27 10.20 -9.81
N ASP A 569 1.55 9.96 -10.03
CA ASP A 569 2.02 8.91 -10.94
C ASP A 569 1.56 7.51 -10.52
N LEU A 570 1.53 7.23 -9.22
CA LEU A 570 1.05 5.95 -8.67
C LEU A 570 -0.43 5.72 -8.97
N PHE A 571 -1.30 6.68 -8.68
CA PHE A 571 -2.73 6.55 -8.97
C PHE A 571 -3.00 6.49 -10.47
N VAL A 572 -2.34 7.32 -11.28
CA VAL A 572 -2.44 7.27 -12.75
C VAL A 572 -2.09 5.86 -13.25
N TYR A 573 -0.97 5.30 -12.79
CA TYR A 573 -0.55 3.94 -13.16
C TYR A 573 -1.59 2.88 -12.75
N MET A 574 -2.10 2.93 -11.53
CA MET A 574 -3.11 1.97 -11.03
C MET A 574 -4.43 2.06 -11.81
N MET A 575 -4.88 3.26 -12.14
CA MET A 575 -6.10 3.49 -12.93
C MET A 575 -5.95 3.01 -14.37
N GLU A 576 -4.77 3.20 -14.99
CA GLU A 576 -4.47 2.64 -16.31
C GLU A 576 -4.46 1.10 -16.30
N LEU A 577 -3.85 0.47 -15.30
CA LEU A 577 -3.81 -0.99 -15.18
C LEU A 577 -5.18 -1.63 -14.94
N ARG A 578 -6.10 -0.92 -14.26
CA ARG A 578 -7.45 -1.41 -13.95
C ARG A 578 -8.51 -0.93 -14.94
N LEU A 579 -8.10 -0.37 -16.09
CA LEU A 579 -9.02 0.17 -17.08
C LEU A 579 -10.02 -0.87 -17.62
N GLU A 580 -9.62 -2.13 -17.78
CA GLU A 580 -10.49 -3.22 -18.26
C GLU A 580 -11.16 -4.04 -17.14
N TRP A 581 -10.92 -3.69 -15.89
CA TRP A 581 -11.43 -4.44 -14.74
C TRP A 581 -12.89 -4.10 -14.43
N ARG A 582 -13.51 -4.91 -13.56
CA ARG A 582 -14.90 -4.71 -13.12
C ARG A 582 -15.08 -3.35 -12.47
N VAL A 583 -16.27 -2.76 -12.67
CA VAL A 583 -16.67 -1.45 -12.14
C VAL A 583 -16.48 -1.36 -10.61
N SER A 584 -16.75 -2.45 -9.88
CA SER A 584 -16.56 -2.49 -8.41
C SER A 584 -15.10 -2.28 -7.99
N VAL A 585 -14.13 -2.79 -8.76
CA VAL A 585 -12.70 -2.65 -8.45
C VAL A 585 -12.24 -1.22 -8.77
N LYS A 586 -12.69 -0.67 -9.89
CA LYS A 586 -12.44 0.73 -10.23
C LYS A 586 -13.00 1.67 -9.16
N TYR A 587 -14.23 1.44 -8.72
CA TYR A 587 -14.86 2.26 -7.69
C TYR A 587 -14.04 2.27 -6.38
N LYS A 588 -13.44 1.14 -5.97
CA LYS A 588 -12.55 1.11 -4.80
C LYS A 588 -11.33 2.03 -4.94
N ILE A 589 -10.68 2.07 -6.11
CA ILE A 589 -9.55 2.98 -6.36
C ILE A 589 -10.00 4.43 -6.33
N PHE A 590 -11.12 4.72 -7.00
CA PHE A 590 -11.73 6.05 -7.00
C PHE A 590 -12.06 6.51 -5.57
N GLN A 591 -12.71 5.66 -4.79
CA GLN A 591 -13.06 5.92 -3.39
C GLN A 591 -11.80 6.15 -2.54
N SER A 592 -10.80 5.29 -2.68
CA SER A 592 -9.51 5.38 -1.99
C SER A 592 -8.78 6.69 -2.29
N ALA A 593 -8.79 7.16 -3.54
CA ALA A 593 -8.23 8.47 -3.87
C ALA A 593 -9.06 9.62 -3.28
N MET A 594 -10.39 9.53 -3.35
CA MET A 594 -11.30 10.59 -2.91
C MET A 594 -11.40 10.75 -1.38
N GLU A 595 -11.23 9.67 -0.62
CA GLU A 595 -11.28 9.73 0.84
C GLU A 595 -10.01 10.33 1.46
N TYR A 596 -8.86 10.20 0.80
CA TYR A 596 -7.55 10.55 1.37
C TYR A 596 -6.80 11.69 0.67
N LEU A 597 -7.26 12.14 -0.51
CA LEU A 597 -6.68 13.27 -1.24
C LEU A 597 -7.67 14.43 -1.33
N PRO A 598 -7.19 15.69 -1.32
CA PRO A 598 -8.04 16.83 -1.65
C PRO A 598 -8.49 16.74 -3.12
N PHE A 599 -9.69 17.24 -3.42
CA PHE A 599 -10.21 17.23 -4.79
C PHE A 599 -9.37 18.11 -5.71
N SER A 600 -9.19 19.38 -5.33
CA SER A 600 -8.36 20.36 -6.03
C SER A 600 -7.08 20.66 -5.22
N PRO A 601 -6.00 21.15 -5.85
CA PRO A 601 -4.76 21.44 -5.14
C PRO A 601 -4.95 22.60 -4.14
N GLU A 602 -4.80 22.30 -2.84
CA GLU A 602 -4.84 23.32 -1.77
C GLU A 602 -3.45 23.92 -1.48
N ASP A 603 -2.39 23.11 -1.64
CA ASP A 603 -0.98 23.46 -1.40
C ASP A 603 -0.08 22.68 -2.36
N ASP A 604 1.13 23.19 -2.65
CA ASP A 604 2.07 22.59 -3.58
C ASP A 604 2.73 21.30 -3.06
N SER A 605 2.52 20.96 -1.79
CA SER A 605 3.14 19.83 -1.11
C SER A 605 2.50 18.47 -1.40
N LYS A 606 1.19 18.43 -1.69
CA LYS A 606 0.42 17.18 -1.86
C LYS A 606 -0.22 17.08 -3.23
N GLY A 607 -0.44 15.84 -3.69
CA GLY A 607 -1.21 15.59 -4.92
C GLY A 607 -2.71 15.71 -4.68
N SER A 608 -3.42 16.16 -5.70
CA SER A 608 -4.88 16.23 -5.71
C SER A 608 -5.52 15.24 -6.69
N PHE A 609 -6.79 14.92 -6.48
CA PHE A 609 -7.53 14.04 -7.37
C PHE A 609 -7.73 14.65 -8.77
N GLU A 610 -7.94 15.96 -8.84
CA GLU A 610 -8.08 16.70 -10.09
C GLU A 610 -6.83 16.54 -10.97
N GLU A 611 -5.63 16.66 -10.40
CA GLU A 611 -4.38 16.42 -11.14
C GLU A 611 -4.22 14.98 -11.62
N ILE A 612 -4.62 14.00 -10.80
CA ILE A 612 -4.62 12.57 -11.19
C ILE A 612 -5.52 12.39 -12.42
N ILE A 613 -6.74 12.90 -12.36
CA ILE A 613 -7.71 12.79 -13.45
C ILE A 613 -7.21 13.51 -14.69
N ASP A 614 -6.73 14.74 -14.59
CA ASP A 614 -6.24 15.49 -15.74
C ASP A 614 -5.06 14.76 -16.41
N ARG A 615 -4.19 14.13 -15.62
CA ARG A 615 -3.10 13.29 -16.12
C ARG A 615 -3.60 12.00 -16.77
N VAL A 616 -4.60 11.33 -16.20
CA VAL A 616 -5.25 10.13 -16.80
C VAL A 616 -5.91 10.50 -18.13
N LEU A 617 -6.67 11.59 -18.19
CA LEU A 617 -7.34 12.03 -19.41
C LEU A 617 -6.35 12.43 -20.50
N SER A 618 -5.28 13.16 -20.16
CA SER A 618 -4.19 13.49 -21.07
C SER A 618 -3.52 12.22 -21.63
N ARG A 619 -3.09 11.31 -20.75
CA ARG A 619 -2.40 10.07 -21.14
C ARG A 619 -3.28 9.08 -21.90
N SER A 620 -4.60 9.16 -21.74
CA SER A 620 -5.54 8.34 -22.50
C SER A 620 -5.55 8.67 -23.99
N ARG A 621 -5.28 9.95 -24.35
CA ARG A 621 -5.25 10.43 -25.74
C ARG A 621 -3.87 10.27 -26.40
N GLU A 622 -2.82 10.03 -25.61
CA GLU A 622 -1.47 9.76 -26.12
C GLU A 622 -1.40 8.43 -26.88
N THR A 623 -0.67 8.43 -27.99
CA THR A 623 -0.39 7.22 -28.78
C THR A 623 0.59 6.33 -28.02
N LYS A 624 0.13 5.13 -27.61
CA LYS A 624 0.96 4.19 -26.84
C LYS A 624 1.83 3.35 -27.79
N PRO A 625 3.14 3.16 -27.51
CA PRO A 625 4.01 2.35 -28.33
C PRO A 625 3.59 0.88 -28.24
N ARG A 626 2.95 0.37 -29.29
CA ARG A 626 2.51 -1.03 -29.34
C ARG A 626 3.49 -1.84 -30.18
N LYS A 627 3.98 -2.94 -29.61
CA LYS A 627 4.56 -4.02 -30.42
C LYS A 627 3.38 -4.70 -31.11
N TYR A 628 3.11 -4.34 -32.36
CA TYR A 628 2.18 -5.07 -33.20
C TYR A 628 2.71 -6.51 -33.31
N ASP A 629 2.03 -7.47 -32.67
CA ASP A 629 2.43 -8.88 -32.74
C ASP A 629 2.28 -9.32 -34.19
N GLU A 630 3.37 -9.76 -34.83
CA GLU A 630 3.41 -10.25 -36.23
C GLU A 630 2.40 -11.39 -36.51
N LYS A 631 1.79 -11.96 -35.46
CA LYS A 631 0.82 -13.06 -35.49
C LYS A 631 -0.63 -12.66 -35.20
N SER A 632 -0.91 -11.39 -34.89
CA SER A 632 -2.25 -10.91 -34.49
C SER A 632 -2.86 -9.91 -35.50
N LEU A 633 -4.19 -9.94 -35.57
CA LEU A 633 -5.08 -9.26 -36.52
C LEU A 633 -4.71 -7.81 -36.86
N ASP A 634 -4.94 -7.47 -38.15
CA ASP A 634 -5.12 -6.16 -38.77
C ASP A 634 -4.78 -4.92 -37.91
N VAL A 635 -3.68 -4.24 -38.27
CA VAL A 635 -3.21 -2.99 -37.65
C VAL A 635 -4.31 -1.93 -37.60
N ALA A 636 -5.17 -1.86 -38.63
CA ALA A 636 -6.29 -0.93 -38.67
C ALA A 636 -7.38 -1.28 -37.63
N GLU A 637 -7.69 -2.56 -37.42
CA GLU A 637 -8.64 -3.00 -36.38
C GLU A 637 -8.10 -2.69 -34.97
N GLN A 638 -6.80 -2.85 -34.75
CA GLN A 638 -6.16 -2.49 -33.48
C GLN A 638 -6.17 -0.98 -33.23
N HIS A 639 -5.92 -0.17 -34.26
CA HIS A 639 -6.04 1.29 -34.19
C HIS A 639 -7.47 1.71 -33.80
N ARG A 640 -8.48 1.11 -34.44
CA ARG A 640 -9.89 1.35 -34.11
C ARG A 640 -10.25 0.92 -32.68
N TRP A 641 -9.60 -0.12 -32.15
CA TRP A 641 -9.80 -0.54 -30.76
C TRP A 641 -9.29 0.47 -29.72
N GLN A 642 -8.36 1.36 -30.09
CA GLN A 642 -7.92 2.45 -29.21
C GLN A 642 -9.07 3.40 -28.85
N SER A 643 -10.05 3.59 -29.74
CA SER A 643 -11.25 4.40 -29.45
C SER A 643 -12.03 3.88 -28.24
N LEU A 644 -12.11 2.56 -28.08
CA LEU A 644 -12.76 1.93 -26.92
C LEU A 644 -11.98 2.21 -25.64
N GLN A 645 -10.65 2.08 -25.66
CA GLN A 645 -9.80 2.33 -24.50
C GLN A 645 -9.85 3.80 -24.06
N LYS A 646 -9.84 4.73 -25.03
CA LYS A 646 -10.07 6.16 -24.79
C LYS A 646 -11.42 6.43 -24.14
N ALA A 647 -12.49 5.77 -24.60
CA ALA A 647 -13.80 5.92 -24.00
C ALA A 647 -13.87 5.37 -22.56
N MET A 648 -13.11 4.33 -22.24
CA MET A 648 -13.15 3.66 -20.93
C MET A 648 -12.63 4.53 -19.78
N VAL A 649 -11.79 5.54 -20.04
CA VAL A 649 -11.31 6.43 -18.97
C VAL A 649 -12.38 7.38 -18.45
N VAL A 650 -13.41 7.68 -19.25
CA VAL A 650 -14.52 8.56 -18.84
C VAL A 650 -15.31 7.95 -17.68
N GLN A 651 -15.32 6.62 -17.52
CA GLN A 651 -15.99 5.95 -16.41
C GLN A 651 -15.50 6.44 -15.03
N TRP A 652 -14.22 6.84 -14.91
CA TRP A 652 -13.67 7.37 -13.66
C TRP A 652 -14.36 8.67 -13.21
N LEU A 653 -14.83 9.48 -14.18
CA LEU A 653 -15.53 10.74 -13.96
C LEU A 653 -17.03 10.55 -13.69
N CYS A 654 -17.58 9.38 -14.07
CA CYS A 654 -19.00 9.08 -13.89
C CYS A 654 -19.31 8.45 -12.52
N PHE A 655 -18.30 8.20 -11.67
CA PHE A 655 -18.54 7.70 -10.32
C PHE A 655 -19.13 8.78 -9.42
N THR A 656 -20.06 8.35 -8.56
CA THR A 656 -20.63 9.24 -7.54
C THR A 656 -19.66 9.33 -6.36
N PRO A 657 -19.22 10.55 -5.97
CA PRO A 657 -18.39 10.73 -4.79
C PRO A 657 -19.06 10.17 -3.53
N PRO A 658 -18.29 9.57 -2.60
CA PRO A 658 -18.82 9.17 -1.30
C PRO A 658 -19.52 10.34 -0.58
N SER A 659 -20.70 10.09 -0.03
CA SER A 659 -21.50 11.10 0.70
C SER A 659 -20.81 11.67 1.95
N THR A 660 -19.73 11.05 2.40
CA THR A 660 -18.90 11.48 3.53
C THR A 660 -18.00 12.66 3.19
N ILE A 661 -17.81 12.98 1.91
CA ILE A 661 -16.91 14.04 1.45
C ILE A 661 -17.65 15.38 1.46
N ASN A 662 -16.99 16.41 1.99
CA ASN A 662 -17.51 17.77 1.95
C ASN A 662 -17.68 18.24 0.50
N ASN A 663 -18.77 18.95 0.21
CA ASN A 663 -19.07 19.44 -1.15
C ASN A 663 -19.22 18.34 -2.22
N ALA A 664 -19.65 17.13 -1.85
CA ALA A 664 -19.82 16.00 -2.78
C ALA A 664 -20.65 16.34 -4.04
N GLU A 665 -21.72 17.15 -3.92
CA GLU A 665 -22.52 17.57 -5.08
C GLU A 665 -21.76 18.52 -6.03
N LEU A 666 -20.95 19.45 -5.49
CA LEU A 666 -20.09 20.31 -6.30
C LEU A 666 -19.00 19.49 -7.00
N ILE A 667 -18.37 18.55 -6.29
CA ILE A 667 -17.36 17.65 -6.85
C ILE A 667 -17.96 16.82 -7.98
N LYS A 668 -19.16 16.26 -7.77
CA LYS A 668 -19.91 15.53 -8.79
C LYS A 668 -20.21 16.40 -10.01
N ALA A 669 -20.57 17.67 -9.83
CA ALA A 669 -20.75 18.63 -10.92
C ALA A 669 -19.45 18.84 -11.72
N LYS A 670 -18.31 19.07 -11.03
CA LYS A 670 -16.99 19.24 -11.64
C LYS A 670 -16.57 18.01 -12.44
N LEU A 671 -16.77 16.82 -11.89
CA LEU A 671 -16.47 15.56 -12.57
C LEU A 671 -17.33 15.36 -13.82
N LEU A 672 -18.63 15.64 -13.73
CA LEU A 672 -19.54 15.53 -14.88
C LEU A 672 -19.18 16.53 -15.98
N LEU A 673 -18.81 17.77 -15.64
CA LEU A 673 -18.35 18.74 -16.63
C LEU A 673 -17.06 18.27 -17.32
N LYS A 674 -16.06 17.80 -16.56
CA LYS A 674 -14.85 17.21 -17.15
C LYS A 674 -15.18 16.01 -18.04
N ALA A 675 -16.19 15.20 -17.68
CA ALA A 675 -16.65 14.07 -18.48
C ALA A 675 -17.24 14.52 -19.81
N LEU A 676 -18.06 15.57 -19.81
CA LEU A 676 -18.64 16.16 -21.02
C LEU A 676 -17.55 16.73 -21.94
N VAL A 677 -16.67 17.59 -21.41
CA VAL A 677 -15.58 18.22 -22.19
C VAL A 677 -14.69 17.17 -22.84
N HIS A 678 -14.27 16.16 -22.07
CA HIS A 678 -13.42 15.09 -22.60
C HIS A 678 -14.17 14.20 -23.59
N SER A 679 -15.45 13.88 -23.33
CA SER A 679 -16.26 13.08 -24.26
C SER A 679 -16.49 13.80 -25.58
N ASN A 680 -16.77 15.10 -25.59
CA ASN A 680 -16.90 15.90 -26.81
C ASN A 680 -15.61 15.90 -27.63
N THR A 681 -14.46 16.01 -26.96
CA THR A 681 -13.15 15.87 -27.61
C THR A 681 -13.01 14.51 -28.30
N LEU A 682 -13.38 13.43 -27.62
CA LEU A 682 -13.32 12.08 -28.17
C LEU A 682 -14.37 11.83 -29.27
N PHE A 683 -15.58 12.39 -29.16
CA PHE A 683 -16.61 12.26 -30.20
C PHE A 683 -16.16 12.89 -31.51
N ARG A 684 -15.51 14.07 -31.47
CA ARG A 684 -14.89 14.69 -32.66
C ARG A 684 -13.90 13.73 -33.33
N GLU A 685 -13.01 13.11 -32.55
CA GLU A 685 -12.04 12.12 -33.07
C GLU A 685 -12.76 10.89 -33.64
N PHE A 686 -13.70 10.30 -32.90
CA PHE A 686 -14.37 9.06 -33.27
C PHE A 686 -15.27 9.21 -34.50
N ALA A 687 -15.93 10.35 -34.67
CA ALA A 687 -16.78 10.63 -35.82
C ALA A 687 -15.97 10.64 -37.12
N LEU A 688 -14.79 11.27 -37.11
CA LEU A 688 -13.89 11.33 -38.26
C LEU A 688 -13.33 9.95 -38.67
N ILE A 689 -13.20 9.01 -37.73
CA ILE A 689 -12.81 7.61 -38.04
C ILE A 689 -14.01 6.81 -38.59
N SER A 690 -15.23 7.19 -38.21
CA SER A 690 -16.43 6.38 -38.43
C SER A 690 -17.21 6.76 -39.69
N MET A 691 -16.61 7.50 -40.61
CA MET A 691 -17.32 7.94 -41.83
C MET A 691 -17.67 6.80 -42.79
N TRP A 692 -16.99 5.65 -42.68
CA TRP A 692 -17.25 4.47 -43.50
C TRP A 692 -18.68 3.96 -43.38
N ARG A 693 -19.31 3.75 -44.54
CA ARG A 693 -20.63 3.12 -44.73
C ARG A 693 -20.55 1.60 -44.56
N ILE A 694 -20.27 1.17 -43.33
CA ILE A 694 -20.18 -0.25 -42.93
C ILE A 694 -21.11 -0.54 -41.75
N PRO A 695 -21.64 -1.78 -41.62
CA PRO A 695 -22.61 -2.12 -40.56
C PRO A 695 -22.01 -2.15 -39.15
N LYS A 696 -20.68 -2.14 -39.00
CA LYS A 696 -20.00 -2.19 -37.69
C LYS A 696 -20.20 -0.86 -36.93
N MET A 697 -20.68 -0.95 -35.69
CA MET A 697 -20.84 0.20 -34.79
C MET A 697 -19.50 0.78 -34.30
N PRO A 698 -19.38 2.11 -34.14
CA PRO A 698 -18.24 2.74 -33.48
C PRO A 698 -18.28 2.49 -31.96
N LYS A 699 -17.56 1.45 -31.51
CA LYS A 699 -17.58 0.99 -30.12
C LYS A 699 -17.22 2.08 -29.09
N GLY A 700 -16.24 2.94 -29.40
CA GLY A 700 -15.83 4.03 -28.52
C GLY A 700 -16.96 5.02 -28.25
N ALA A 701 -17.62 5.52 -29.30
CA ALA A 701 -18.73 6.47 -29.17
C ALA A 701 -19.91 5.87 -28.40
N HIS A 702 -20.29 4.62 -28.71
CA HIS A 702 -21.36 3.93 -27.99
C HIS A 702 -21.04 3.75 -26.50
N MET A 703 -19.78 3.45 -26.17
CA MET A 703 -19.33 3.33 -24.78
C MET A 703 -19.45 4.67 -24.02
N LEU A 704 -19.04 5.79 -24.63
CA LEU A 704 -19.19 7.13 -24.05
C LEU A 704 -20.65 7.47 -23.75
N LEU A 705 -21.53 7.28 -24.73
CA LEU A 705 -22.97 7.51 -24.57
C LEU A 705 -23.55 6.65 -23.43
N SER A 706 -23.10 5.40 -23.32
CA SER A 706 -23.55 4.49 -22.26
C SER A 706 -23.14 4.94 -20.86
N TYR A 707 -21.92 5.47 -20.68
CA TYR A 707 -21.45 5.95 -19.37
C TYR A 707 -22.13 7.26 -18.95
N LEU A 708 -22.42 8.15 -19.90
CA LEU A 708 -23.07 9.43 -19.63
C LEU A 708 -24.60 9.32 -19.52
N ALA A 709 -25.21 8.20 -19.93
CA ALA A 709 -26.65 8.03 -19.92
C ALA A 709 -27.28 8.14 -18.51
N GLU A 710 -26.65 7.60 -17.47
CA GLU A 710 -27.18 7.68 -16.09
C GLU A 710 -26.88 9.02 -15.41
N PRO A 711 -25.63 9.56 -15.43
CA PRO A 711 -25.34 10.86 -14.82
C PRO A 711 -26.19 12.02 -15.36
N LEU A 712 -26.53 11.99 -16.66
CA LEU A 712 -27.31 13.04 -17.33
C LEU A 712 -28.84 12.89 -17.18
N LYS A 713 -29.35 11.84 -16.52
CA LYS A 713 -30.80 11.74 -16.21
C LYS A 713 -31.25 12.72 -15.13
N GLN A 714 -30.34 13.13 -14.27
CA GLN A 714 -30.62 14.10 -13.22
C GLN A 714 -30.70 15.50 -13.85
N PRO A 715 -31.50 16.45 -13.30
CA PRO A 715 -31.63 17.79 -13.88
C PRO A 715 -30.30 18.56 -13.79
N THR A 716 -29.47 18.39 -14.82
CA THR A 716 -28.11 18.95 -14.95
C THR A 716 -28.11 20.47 -15.02
N ASP A 717 -29.17 21.05 -15.61
CA ASP A 717 -29.31 22.50 -15.74
C ASP A 717 -29.36 23.21 -14.39
N ASN A 718 -30.00 22.60 -13.38
CA ASN A 718 -30.04 23.18 -12.03
C ASN A 718 -28.70 23.01 -11.30
N LEU A 719 -27.93 21.99 -11.68
CA LEU A 719 -26.66 21.59 -11.05
C LEU A 719 -25.49 22.44 -11.55
N PHE A 720 -25.51 22.87 -12.81
CA PHE A 720 -24.53 23.79 -13.36
C PHE A 720 -24.88 25.26 -13.09
N LYS A 721 -26.16 25.64 -13.15
CA LYS A 721 -26.61 27.02 -12.84
C LYS A 721 -26.45 27.39 -11.36
N SER A 722 -26.32 26.40 -10.46
CA SER A 722 -26.13 26.66 -9.03
C SER A 722 -24.72 27.13 -8.65
N PHE A 723 -23.75 27.09 -9.57
CA PHE A 723 -22.38 27.50 -9.29
C PHE A 723 -21.85 28.44 -10.37
N ASP A 724 -21.48 29.67 -9.97
CA ASP A 724 -20.99 30.74 -10.85
C ASP A 724 -19.68 30.38 -11.59
N GLU A 725 -18.98 29.30 -11.18
CA GLU A 725 -17.72 28.82 -11.80
C GLU A 725 -17.93 28.11 -13.16
N PHE A 726 -19.17 27.87 -13.59
CA PHE A 726 -19.47 27.02 -14.75
C PHE A 726 -20.06 27.77 -15.97
N HIS A 727 -19.59 28.99 -16.23
CA HIS A 727 -20.08 29.79 -17.38
C HIS A 727 -20.01 29.04 -18.74
N ASP A 728 -19.03 28.17 -18.94
CA ASP A 728 -18.83 27.38 -20.18
C ASP A 728 -19.54 25.99 -20.19
N SER A 729 -20.33 25.67 -19.16
CA SER A 729 -20.95 24.34 -19.01
C SER A 729 -22.12 24.08 -19.96
N SER A 730 -22.83 25.14 -20.38
CA SER A 730 -23.95 25.04 -21.32
C SER A 730 -23.50 24.56 -22.69
N GLU A 731 -22.46 25.18 -23.26
CA GLU A 731 -21.90 24.81 -24.56
C GLU A 731 -21.43 23.35 -24.62
N SER A 732 -20.82 22.86 -23.54
CA SER A 732 -20.34 21.48 -23.47
C SER A 732 -21.50 20.47 -23.45
N LEU A 733 -22.62 20.82 -22.81
CA LEU A 733 -23.82 19.99 -22.78
C LEU A 733 -24.55 20.02 -24.12
N ASP A 734 -24.65 21.19 -24.75
CA ASP A 734 -25.25 21.37 -26.07
C ASP A 734 -24.47 20.59 -27.14
N GLU A 735 -23.13 20.63 -27.08
CA GLU A 735 -22.31 19.87 -28.01
C GLU A 735 -22.45 18.36 -27.79
N PHE A 736 -22.55 17.92 -26.53
CA PHE A 736 -22.84 16.52 -26.24
C PHE A 736 -24.20 16.10 -26.82
N GLN A 737 -25.20 16.97 -26.74
CA GLN A 737 -26.54 16.73 -27.27
C GLN A 737 -26.53 16.55 -28.78
N ASP A 738 -25.79 17.41 -29.48
CA ASP A 738 -25.55 17.34 -30.92
C ASP A 738 -24.85 16.02 -31.29
N TRP A 739 -23.84 15.59 -30.54
CA TRP A 739 -23.19 14.29 -30.77
C TRP A 739 -24.11 13.11 -30.51
N ARG A 740 -24.95 13.17 -29.46
CA ARG A 740 -25.93 12.11 -29.16
C ARG A 740 -26.90 11.91 -30.31
N GLU A 741 -27.39 12.99 -30.91
CA GLU A 741 -28.28 12.94 -32.07
C GLU A 741 -27.56 12.41 -33.32
N TYR A 742 -26.35 12.90 -33.59
CA TYR A 742 -25.52 12.40 -34.69
C TYR A 742 -25.31 10.88 -34.62
N TYR A 743 -24.88 10.36 -33.47
CA TYR A 743 -24.66 8.93 -33.30
C TYR A 743 -25.95 8.11 -33.25
N SER A 744 -27.09 8.72 -32.93
CA SER A 744 -28.39 8.09 -33.11
C SER A 744 -28.69 7.87 -34.60
N CYS A 745 -28.45 8.87 -35.44
CA CYS A 745 -28.61 8.77 -36.90
C CYS A 745 -27.63 7.75 -37.52
N ASP A 746 -26.36 7.77 -37.08
CA ASP A 746 -25.37 6.77 -37.49
C ASP A 746 -25.79 5.35 -37.09
N ALA A 747 -26.38 5.20 -35.89
CA ALA A 747 -26.84 3.91 -35.39
C ALA A 747 -27.99 3.33 -36.22
N THR A 748 -29.00 4.14 -36.54
CA THR A 748 -30.14 3.72 -37.37
C THR A 748 -29.68 3.34 -38.78
N TYR A 749 -28.80 4.15 -39.39
CA TYR A 749 -28.27 3.89 -40.73
C TYR A 749 -27.52 2.55 -40.82
N ARG A 750 -26.58 2.30 -39.90
CA ARG A 750 -25.82 1.05 -39.91
C ARG A 750 -26.68 -0.16 -39.54
N ASN A 751 -27.73 0.03 -38.73
CA ASN A 751 -28.71 -1.03 -38.47
C ASN A 751 -29.47 -1.40 -39.74
N TRP A 752 -29.93 -0.41 -40.50
CA TRP A 752 -30.51 -0.64 -41.83
C TRP A 752 -29.52 -1.34 -42.76
N LEU A 753 -28.29 -0.82 -42.89
CA LEU A 753 -27.28 -1.38 -43.77
C LEU A 753 -26.94 -2.83 -43.42
N LYS A 754 -26.92 -3.17 -42.13
CA LYS A 754 -26.73 -4.55 -41.67
C LYS A 754 -27.86 -5.46 -42.17
N ILE A 755 -29.10 -5.04 -42.02
CA ILE A 755 -30.27 -5.80 -42.48
C ILE A 755 -30.24 -5.95 -44.00
N GLU A 756 -29.89 -4.89 -44.73
CA GLU A 756 -29.81 -4.90 -46.19
C GLU A 756 -28.75 -5.88 -46.70
N MET A 757 -27.54 -5.84 -46.13
CA MET A 757 -26.46 -6.75 -46.49
C MET A 757 -26.76 -8.22 -46.15
N GLU A 758 -27.49 -8.47 -45.04
CA GLU A 758 -27.96 -9.81 -44.68
C GLU A 758 -28.98 -10.33 -45.71
N ASN A 759 -29.87 -9.46 -46.20
CA ASN A 759 -30.86 -9.79 -47.22
C ASN A 759 -30.22 -10.07 -48.61
N GLU A 760 -29.18 -9.34 -49.00
CA GLU A 760 -28.49 -9.56 -50.29
C GLU A 760 -27.79 -10.93 -50.39
N GLN A 761 -27.37 -11.50 -49.24
CA GLN A 761 -26.67 -12.78 -49.20
C GLN A 761 -27.60 -13.98 -49.34
N ASP A 762 -28.89 -13.84 -48.98
CA ASP A 762 -29.88 -14.90 -49.04
C ASP A 762 -30.78 -14.78 -50.27
N SER A 763 -30.64 -15.72 -51.22
CA SER A 763 -31.43 -15.75 -52.47
C SER A 763 -32.97 -15.92 -52.29
N LEU A 764 -33.44 -16.14 -51.06
CA LEU A 764 -34.84 -16.35 -50.68
C LEU A 764 -35.22 -15.44 -49.50
N VAL A 765 -35.06 -14.12 -49.66
CA VAL A 765 -35.51 -13.13 -48.67
C VAL A 765 -37.02 -13.24 -48.43
N SER A 766 -37.44 -13.45 -47.18
CA SER A 766 -38.85 -13.50 -46.82
C SER A 766 -39.52 -12.12 -46.90
N LEU A 767 -40.85 -12.09 -47.07
CA LEU A 767 -41.62 -10.84 -47.06
C LEU A 767 -41.43 -10.06 -45.74
N GLU A 768 -41.24 -10.77 -44.62
CA GLU A 768 -41.00 -10.17 -43.30
C GLU A 768 -39.62 -9.49 -43.22
N GLU A 769 -38.59 -10.08 -43.80
CA GLU A 769 -37.23 -9.50 -43.85
C GLU A 769 -37.17 -8.25 -44.74
N ARG A 770 -37.88 -8.27 -45.88
CA ARG A 770 -38.02 -7.09 -46.74
C ARG A 770 -38.78 -5.96 -46.02
N GLN A 771 -39.85 -6.29 -45.29
CA GLN A 771 -40.59 -5.30 -44.51
C GLN A 771 -39.75 -4.73 -43.36
N ARG A 772 -38.88 -5.54 -42.76
CA ARG A 772 -37.94 -5.10 -41.71
C ARG A 772 -36.90 -4.12 -42.25
N ALA A 773 -36.32 -4.39 -43.42
CA ALA A 773 -35.39 -3.47 -44.10
C ALA A 773 -36.07 -2.12 -44.42
N ILE A 774 -37.28 -2.16 -44.99
CA ILE A 774 -38.07 -0.94 -45.28
C ILE A 774 -38.36 -0.15 -43.99
N GLY A 775 -38.70 -0.84 -42.89
CA GLY A 775 -38.93 -0.20 -41.59
C GLY A 775 -37.69 0.53 -41.07
N ALA A 776 -36.53 -0.15 -41.08
CA ALA A 776 -35.26 0.42 -40.64
C ALA A 776 -34.77 1.57 -41.55
N ALA A 777 -35.02 1.48 -42.86
CA ALA A 777 -34.74 2.54 -43.83
C ALA A 777 -35.54 3.81 -43.53
N LYS A 778 -36.85 3.68 -43.30
CA LYS A 778 -37.72 4.81 -42.92
C LYS A 778 -37.28 5.43 -41.60
N GLU A 779 -37.01 4.62 -40.58
CA GLU A 779 -36.50 5.10 -39.28
C GLU A 779 -35.17 5.89 -39.43
N THR A 780 -34.30 5.46 -40.34
CA THR A 780 -33.03 6.14 -40.65
C THR A 780 -33.26 7.50 -41.29
N LEU A 781 -34.15 7.59 -42.29
CA LEU A 781 -34.51 8.86 -42.92
C LEU A 781 -35.18 9.80 -41.92
N ASP A 782 -36.19 9.32 -41.19
CA ASP A 782 -36.91 10.15 -40.21
C ASP A 782 -35.96 10.74 -39.16
N SER A 783 -35.06 9.91 -38.62
CA SER A 783 -34.08 10.36 -37.61
C SER A 783 -33.09 11.38 -38.19
N SER A 784 -32.60 11.14 -39.41
CA SER A 784 -31.61 12.01 -40.06
C SER A 784 -32.21 13.34 -40.52
N MET A 785 -33.45 13.32 -41.03
CA MET A 785 -34.18 14.54 -41.42
C MET A 785 -34.44 15.44 -40.21
N LEU A 786 -34.75 14.86 -39.04
CA LEU A 786 -34.95 15.59 -37.79
C LEU A 786 -33.69 16.38 -37.39
N LEU A 787 -32.51 15.82 -37.63
CA LEU A 787 -31.22 16.50 -37.41
C LEU A 787 -30.97 17.60 -38.47
N LEU A 788 -31.23 17.32 -39.74
CA LEU A 788 -30.94 18.21 -40.87
C LEU A 788 -31.90 19.40 -40.99
N GLN A 789 -33.12 19.30 -40.45
CA GLN A 789 -34.15 20.35 -40.52
C GLN A 789 -34.12 21.33 -39.32
N ARG A 790 -33.08 21.31 -38.47
CA ARG A 790 -32.97 22.21 -37.31
C ARG A 790 -32.68 23.66 -37.75
N GLU A 791 -33.67 24.54 -37.65
CA GLU A 791 -33.53 25.97 -38.00
C GLU A 791 -32.96 26.83 -36.85
N GLU A 792 -33.43 26.68 -35.61
CA GLU A 792 -33.05 27.57 -34.50
C GLU A 792 -31.65 27.28 -33.94
N PHE A 793 -31.21 26.01 -33.95
CA PHE A 793 -29.91 25.56 -33.44
C PHE A 793 -29.32 24.52 -34.39
N PRO A 794 -28.66 24.95 -35.47
CA PRO A 794 -28.08 24.02 -36.44
C PRO A 794 -26.93 23.23 -35.80
N TRP A 795 -26.80 21.96 -36.18
CA TRP A 795 -25.85 21.02 -35.58
C TRP A 795 -24.42 21.58 -35.52
N MET A 796 -23.84 21.70 -34.32
CA MET A 796 -22.48 22.19 -34.10
C MET A 796 -22.24 23.66 -34.52
N VAL A 797 -23.26 24.52 -34.46
CA VAL A 797 -23.13 25.99 -34.60
C VAL A 797 -23.29 26.66 -33.24
N TYR A 798 -22.31 27.48 -32.86
CA TYR A 798 -22.34 28.25 -31.62
C TYR A 798 -22.14 29.73 -31.94
N VAL A 799 -22.96 30.59 -31.36
CA VAL A 799 -23.06 32.02 -31.72
C VAL A 799 -22.04 32.89 -30.95
N ASP A 800 -21.50 32.38 -29.84
CA ASP A 800 -20.74 33.18 -28.87
C ASP A 800 -19.30 32.63 -28.63
N ASP A 801 -18.50 32.44 -29.68
CA ASP A 801 -17.04 32.35 -29.44
C ASP A 801 -16.54 33.77 -29.08
N PRO A 802 -15.87 33.98 -27.93
CA PRO A 802 -15.48 35.31 -27.47
C PRO A 802 -14.57 35.98 -28.52
N ILE A 803 -15.00 37.14 -29.01
CA ILE A 803 -14.28 37.93 -30.02
C ILE A 803 -12.85 38.17 -29.54
N TYR A 804 -11.88 37.51 -30.18
CA TYR A 804 -10.47 37.69 -29.88
C TYR A 804 -9.99 38.99 -30.53
N GLU A 805 -9.95 40.06 -29.74
CA GLU A 805 -9.31 41.33 -30.12
C GLU A 805 -7.84 41.30 -29.66
N SER A 806 -6.93 40.88 -30.54
CA SER A 806 -5.49 41.07 -30.34
C SER A 806 -4.96 42.09 -31.34
N GLU A 807 -4.10 43.00 -30.87
CA GLU A 807 -3.40 43.97 -31.73
C GLU A 807 -2.25 43.31 -32.53
N ASP A 808 -1.84 42.09 -32.17
CA ASP A 808 -0.79 41.31 -32.84
C ASP A 808 -1.38 40.22 -33.75
N PRO A 809 -0.72 39.88 -34.89
CA PRO A 809 -1.21 38.86 -35.80
C PRO A 809 -1.19 37.48 -35.15
N THR A 810 -2.36 36.88 -35.11
CA THR A 810 -2.64 35.55 -34.54
C THR A 810 -2.48 34.48 -35.61
N TYR A 811 -1.89 33.35 -35.26
CA TYR A 811 -1.79 32.17 -36.12
C TYR A 811 -2.74 31.09 -35.61
N LEU A 812 -3.20 30.25 -36.52
CA LEU A 812 -3.95 29.04 -36.24
C LEU A 812 -3.03 27.86 -36.43
N GLU A 813 -3.14 26.88 -35.55
CA GLU A 813 -2.31 25.69 -35.56
C GLU A 813 -3.16 24.44 -35.30
N LEU A 814 -3.11 23.46 -36.19
CA LEU A 814 -3.82 22.19 -36.08
C LEU A 814 -2.82 21.05 -36.07
N HIS A 815 -2.88 20.21 -35.04
CA HIS A 815 -2.04 19.02 -34.91
C HIS A 815 -2.92 17.77 -35.01
N ALA A 816 -2.54 16.87 -35.89
CA ALA A 816 -3.22 15.61 -36.10
C ALA A 816 -2.21 14.46 -36.09
N THR A 817 -2.50 13.41 -35.34
CA THR A 817 -1.80 12.12 -35.44
C THR A 817 -2.73 11.13 -36.08
N ALA A 818 -2.38 10.57 -37.24
CA ALA A 818 -3.28 9.72 -38.01
C ALA A 818 -2.56 8.52 -38.63
N MET A 819 -3.32 7.44 -38.85
CA MET A 819 -2.91 6.29 -39.65
C MET A 819 -3.39 6.48 -41.09
N LEU A 820 -2.60 6.08 -42.08
CA LEU A 820 -3.01 6.14 -43.48
C LEU A 820 -3.59 4.79 -43.90
N SER A 821 -4.84 4.79 -44.39
CA SER A 821 -5.54 3.57 -44.79
C SER A 821 -5.85 3.58 -46.28
N LEU A 822 -5.58 2.47 -46.97
CA LEU A 822 -6.01 2.24 -48.35
C LEU A 822 -7.54 2.11 -48.44
N PRO A 823 -8.13 2.28 -49.64
CA PRO A 823 -9.56 2.00 -49.86
C PRO A 823 -9.97 0.56 -49.46
N SER A 824 -9.04 -0.39 -49.50
CA SER A 824 -9.24 -1.76 -49.04
C SER A 824 -9.43 -1.90 -47.53
N GLY A 825 -9.15 -0.84 -46.76
CA GLY A 825 -9.11 -0.85 -45.29
C GLY A 825 -7.75 -1.26 -44.71
N GLU A 826 -6.77 -1.60 -45.54
CA GLU A 826 -5.42 -1.97 -45.11
C GLU A 826 -4.60 -0.74 -44.72
N CYS A 827 -3.85 -0.85 -43.61
CA CYS A 827 -2.93 0.19 -43.13
C CYS A 827 -1.70 0.34 -44.05
N MET A 828 -1.31 1.57 -44.32
CA MET A 828 -0.06 1.93 -44.99
C MET A 828 1.01 2.29 -43.96
N CYS A 829 2.16 1.63 -44.02
CA CYS A 829 3.32 2.01 -43.22
C CYS A 829 3.94 3.31 -43.78
N PRO A 830 4.09 4.37 -42.97
CA PRO A 830 4.65 5.63 -43.43
C PRO A 830 6.16 5.54 -43.65
N ASP A 831 6.64 6.16 -44.72
CA ASP A 831 8.06 6.40 -44.98
C ASP A 831 8.29 7.88 -45.33
N TYR A 832 9.56 8.29 -45.46
CA TYR A 832 9.91 9.68 -45.75
C TYR A 832 9.36 10.17 -47.10
N ALA A 833 9.28 9.28 -48.10
CA ALA A 833 8.74 9.61 -49.41
C ALA A 833 7.23 9.85 -49.35
N LEU A 834 6.50 9.04 -48.58
CA LEU A 834 5.08 9.17 -48.32
C LEU A 834 4.77 10.47 -47.55
N CYS A 835 5.56 10.80 -46.53
CA CYS A 835 5.41 12.06 -45.79
C CYS A 835 5.63 13.28 -46.71
N THR A 836 6.63 13.22 -47.59
CA THR A 836 6.90 14.27 -48.59
C THR A 836 5.74 14.39 -49.59
N ALA A 837 5.23 13.27 -50.08
CA ALA A 837 4.09 13.24 -51.00
C ALA A 837 2.81 13.78 -50.34
N LEU A 838 2.55 13.42 -49.09
CA LEU A 838 1.41 13.93 -48.31
C LEU A 838 1.54 15.43 -48.07
N THR A 839 2.73 15.91 -47.71
CA THR A 839 3.01 17.35 -47.58
C THR A 839 2.69 18.10 -48.89
N SER A 840 3.17 17.58 -50.02
CA SER A 840 2.91 18.18 -51.34
C SER A 840 1.43 18.18 -51.71
N ALA A 841 0.71 17.10 -51.40
CA ALA A 841 -0.72 16.96 -51.67
C ALA A 841 -1.56 17.94 -50.82
N LEU A 842 -1.19 18.15 -49.55
CA LEU A 842 -1.82 19.13 -48.68
C LEU A 842 -1.60 20.56 -49.18
N TYR A 843 -0.39 20.94 -49.60
CA TYR A 843 -0.17 22.24 -50.25
C TYR A 843 -0.98 22.42 -51.54
N SER A 844 -1.12 21.35 -52.33
CA SER A 844 -1.87 21.37 -53.60
C SER A 844 -3.39 21.44 -53.41
N SER A 845 -3.89 21.27 -52.18
CA SER A 845 -5.32 21.32 -51.85
C SER A 845 -5.84 22.76 -51.64
N VAL A 846 -4.96 23.76 -51.64
CA VAL A 846 -5.29 25.20 -51.55
C VAL A 846 -4.65 25.99 -52.69
N SER A 847 -5.15 27.21 -52.96
CA SER A 847 -4.58 28.07 -53.99
C SER A 847 -3.23 28.67 -53.55
N GLU A 848 -2.37 29.01 -54.52
CA GLU A 848 -1.07 29.67 -54.25
C GLU A 848 -1.24 31.01 -53.51
N ASP A 849 -2.35 31.71 -53.75
CA ASP A 849 -2.71 32.94 -53.03
C ASP A 849 -2.94 32.69 -51.54
N VAL A 850 -3.58 31.57 -51.18
CA VAL A 850 -3.82 31.21 -49.78
C VAL A 850 -2.50 30.82 -49.10
N VAL A 851 -1.65 30.05 -49.78
CA VAL A 851 -0.34 29.64 -49.25
C VAL A 851 0.53 30.86 -48.93
N SER A 852 0.59 31.81 -49.86
CA SER A 852 1.44 33.00 -49.73
C SER A 852 0.85 34.05 -48.78
N ASN A 853 -0.42 34.43 -48.94
CA ASN A 853 -1.01 35.50 -48.14
C ASN A 853 -1.25 35.09 -46.68
N ARG A 854 -1.50 33.79 -46.41
CA ARG A 854 -1.73 33.28 -45.06
C ARG A 854 -0.50 32.63 -44.44
N GLU A 855 0.67 32.69 -45.09
CA GLU A 855 1.90 32.06 -44.62
C GLU A 855 1.68 30.58 -44.21
N LEU A 856 0.98 29.81 -45.05
CA LEU A 856 0.62 28.43 -44.72
C LEU A 856 1.88 27.56 -44.62
N MET A 857 2.01 26.86 -43.50
CA MET A 857 3.02 25.84 -43.26
C MET A 857 2.35 24.49 -43.06
N VAL A 858 2.81 23.50 -43.81
CA VAL A 858 2.45 22.09 -43.67
C VAL A 858 3.70 21.31 -43.31
N ASN A 859 3.66 20.60 -42.19
CA ASN A 859 4.71 19.68 -41.77
C ASN A 859 4.11 18.28 -41.56
N VAL A 860 4.71 17.27 -42.18
CA VAL A 860 4.32 15.88 -42.03
C VAL A 860 5.56 15.06 -41.66
N SER A 861 5.49 14.35 -40.54
CA SER A 861 6.55 13.46 -40.07
C SER A 861 6.01 12.11 -39.64
N ILE A 862 6.88 11.10 -39.60
CA ILE A 862 6.56 9.82 -38.98
C ILE A 862 6.49 10.03 -37.46
N SER A 863 5.46 9.50 -36.80
CA SER A 863 5.33 9.65 -35.36
C SER A 863 6.47 8.95 -34.63
N THR A 864 6.96 9.58 -33.56
CA THR A 864 8.05 9.04 -32.74
C THR A 864 7.59 7.94 -31.78
N THR A 865 6.29 7.85 -31.51
CA THR A 865 5.69 6.91 -30.56
C THR A 865 5.06 5.69 -31.23
N ASP A 866 4.50 5.85 -32.43
CA ASP A 866 3.96 4.76 -33.25
C ASP A 866 4.42 4.87 -34.71
N ASN A 867 5.27 3.93 -35.13
CA ASN A 867 5.85 3.91 -36.47
C ASN A 867 4.82 3.73 -37.60
N TYR A 868 3.57 3.40 -37.30
CA TYR A 868 2.47 3.31 -38.28
C TYR A 868 1.65 4.61 -38.42
N CYS A 869 1.90 5.61 -37.55
CA CYS A 869 1.20 6.89 -37.58
C CYS A 869 2.06 7.99 -38.20
N VAL A 870 1.40 8.95 -38.84
CA VAL A 870 1.97 10.24 -39.25
C VAL A 870 1.49 11.34 -38.32
N GLU A 871 2.37 12.30 -38.07
CA GLU A 871 2.07 13.56 -37.39
C GLU A 871 1.97 14.65 -38.45
N VAL A 872 0.83 15.31 -38.51
CA VAL A 872 0.52 16.41 -39.44
C VAL A 872 0.32 17.67 -38.60
N VAL A 873 1.16 18.67 -38.84
CA VAL A 873 1.06 20.00 -38.23
C VAL A 873 0.80 21.02 -39.33
N LEU A 874 -0.35 21.69 -39.24
CA LEU A 874 -0.73 22.78 -40.13
C LEU A 874 -0.72 24.10 -39.37
N ARG A 875 -0.10 25.13 -39.93
CA ARG A 875 -0.09 26.48 -39.34
C ARG A 875 -0.36 27.55 -40.39
N CYS A 876 -1.22 28.52 -40.10
CA CYS A 876 -1.44 29.67 -40.99
C CYS A 876 -1.87 30.92 -40.22
N MET A 877 -1.68 32.10 -40.80
CA MET A 877 -2.17 33.37 -40.27
C MET A 877 -3.71 33.37 -40.22
N ALA A 878 -4.28 33.74 -39.08
CA ALA A 878 -5.72 33.83 -38.88
C ALA A 878 -6.31 35.06 -39.58
N ILE A 879 -7.48 34.93 -40.22
CA ILE A 879 -8.24 36.06 -40.77
C ILE A 879 -9.67 36.05 -40.21
N GLU A 880 -10.40 37.15 -40.41
CA GLU A 880 -11.83 37.23 -40.05
C GLU A 880 -12.60 36.08 -40.73
N GLY A 881 -13.36 35.32 -39.93
CA GLY A 881 -14.07 34.11 -40.35
C GLY A 881 -13.43 32.78 -39.93
N ASP A 882 -12.14 32.72 -39.56
CA ASP A 882 -11.50 31.48 -39.08
C ASP A 882 -11.55 31.33 -37.55
N GLY A 883 -12.69 31.60 -36.93
CA GLY A 883 -12.76 31.68 -35.47
C GLY A 883 -12.34 33.06 -34.92
N LEU A 884 -12.18 34.06 -35.79
CA LEU A 884 -12.06 35.48 -35.43
C LEU A 884 -13.23 36.26 -36.03
N GLY A 885 -13.90 37.11 -35.25
CA GLY A 885 -15.05 37.90 -35.73
C GLY A 885 -16.31 37.05 -35.96
N ARG A 886 -17.19 37.45 -36.90
CA ARG A 886 -18.46 36.74 -37.15
C ARG A 886 -18.25 35.46 -37.98
N HIS A 887 -18.85 34.36 -37.53
CA HIS A 887 -18.78 33.05 -38.21
C HIS A 887 -19.99 32.82 -39.12
N GLU A 888 -19.97 33.41 -40.32
CA GLU A 888 -21.11 33.28 -41.25
C GLU A 888 -21.26 31.85 -41.81
N LEU A 889 -20.15 31.11 -42.00
CA LEU A 889 -20.16 29.80 -42.67
C LEU A 889 -20.02 28.58 -41.73
N ASN A 890 -19.49 28.76 -40.52
CA ASN A 890 -19.28 27.71 -39.52
C ASN A 890 -18.59 26.45 -40.09
N ASP A 891 -17.55 26.66 -40.88
CA ASP A 891 -16.91 25.63 -41.71
C ASP A 891 -15.48 25.28 -41.25
N GLY A 892 -15.01 25.91 -40.18
CA GLY A 892 -13.70 25.69 -39.59
C GLY A 892 -12.54 26.30 -40.39
N GLY A 893 -12.84 27.08 -41.42
CA GLY A 893 -11.85 27.82 -42.19
C GLY A 893 -10.93 26.97 -43.06
N VAL A 894 -9.75 27.53 -43.38
CA VAL A 894 -8.79 26.88 -44.31
C VAL A 894 -8.20 25.59 -43.76
N LEU A 895 -7.86 25.54 -42.47
CA LEU A 895 -7.22 24.37 -41.86
C LEU A 895 -8.16 23.17 -41.78
N ALA A 896 -9.44 23.41 -41.47
CA ALA A 896 -10.48 22.38 -41.53
C ALA A 896 -10.69 21.88 -42.96
N THR A 897 -10.70 22.78 -43.94
CA THR A 897 -10.85 22.42 -45.36
C THR A 897 -9.70 21.52 -45.83
N LEU A 898 -8.45 21.89 -45.49
CA LEU A 898 -7.26 21.10 -45.81
C LEU A 898 -7.27 19.72 -45.19
N MET A 899 -7.64 19.61 -43.91
CA MET A 899 -7.70 18.31 -43.25
C MET A 899 -8.86 17.45 -43.77
N ALA A 900 -10.00 18.07 -44.10
CA ALA A 900 -11.16 17.36 -44.64
C ALA A 900 -10.85 16.61 -45.95
N THR A 901 -9.99 17.13 -46.82
CA THR A 901 -9.61 16.44 -48.07
C THR A 901 -8.91 15.11 -47.79
N GLY A 902 -8.06 15.04 -46.76
CA GLY A 902 -7.40 13.80 -46.37
C GLY A 902 -8.31 12.82 -45.64
N PHE A 903 -9.26 13.30 -44.84
CA PHE A 903 -10.27 12.44 -44.22
C PHE A 903 -11.22 11.81 -45.24
N LYS A 904 -11.59 12.58 -46.28
CA LYS A 904 -12.45 12.12 -47.37
C LYS A 904 -11.71 11.27 -48.41
N GLY A 905 -10.38 11.21 -48.36
CA GLY A 905 -9.56 10.45 -49.32
C GLY A 905 -9.41 11.13 -50.69
N GLU A 906 -9.51 12.46 -50.70
CA GLU A 906 -9.61 13.32 -51.89
C GLU A 906 -8.36 14.19 -52.11
N LEU A 907 -7.23 13.80 -51.52
CA LEU A 907 -5.97 14.53 -51.65
C LEU A 907 -5.47 14.55 -53.11
N VAL A 908 -5.41 15.75 -53.67
CA VAL A 908 -4.96 16.00 -55.05
C VAL A 908 -3.48 15.61 -55.18
N GLN A 909 -3.12 14.90 -56.26
CA GLN A 909 -1.76 14.39 -56.50
C GLN A 909 -1.24 13.36 -55.47
N PHE A 910 -2.11 12.83 -54.62
CA PHE A 910 -1.81 11.68 -53.78
C PHE A 910 -2.39 10.38 -54.34
N ARG A 911 -2.24 9.26 -53.61
CA ARG A 911 -2.91 8.00 -53.98
C ARG A 911 -4.42 8.14 -53.75
N ALA A 912 -5.19 7.90 -54.82
CA ALA A 912 -6.64 8.04 -54.79
C ALA A 912 -7.29 7.14 -53.73
N GLY A 913 -8.21 7.70 -52.94
CA GLY A 913 -8.98 6.99 -51.93
C GLY A 913 -8.19 6.60 -50.67
N VAL A 914 -6.95 7.05 -50.50
CA VAL A 914 -6.24 6.88 -49.22
C VAL A 914 -6.78 7.87 -48.22
N ILE A 915 -7.28 7.38 -47.10
CA ILE A 915 -7.85 8.21 -46.04
C ILE A 915 -6.91 8.33 -44.84
N MET A 916 -7.08 9.41 -44.07
CA MET A 916 -6.46 9.58 -42.76
C MET A 916 -7.38 9.08 -41.65
N GLU A 917 -7.06 7.96 -41.00
CA GLU A 917 -7.76 7.52 -39.78
C GLU A 917 -7.14 8.23 -38.57
N ILE A 918 -7.86 9.21 -38.01
CA ILE A 918 -7.34 10.02 -36.91
C ILE A 918 -7.14 9.20 -35.64
N SER A 919 -5.99 9.34 -35.00
CA SER A 919 -5.76 8.88 -33.63
C SER A 919 -5.98 10.05 -32.67
N ARG A 920 -5.38 11.21 -32.91
CA ARG A 920 -5.49 12.40 -32.04
C ARG A 920 -5.63 13.67 -32.88
N LEU A 921 -6.51 14.58 -32.48
CA LEU A 921 -6.72 15.85 -33.15
C LEU A 921 -6.87 16.98 -32.15
N ASP A 922 -6.08 18.04 -32.31
CA ASP A 922 -6.14 19.23 -31.48
C ASP A 922 -5.88 20.48 -32.36
N ALA A 923 -6.45 21.62 -31.97
CA ALA A 923 -6.26 22.89 -32.66
C ALA A 923 -6.14 24.05 -31.66
N TRP A 924 -5.30 25.03 -31.97
CA TRP A 924 -4.99 26.17 -31.11
C TRP A 924 -4.78 27.45 -31.90
N TYR A 925 -4.97 28.57 -31.22
CA TYR A 925 -4.38 29.85 -31.60
C TYR A 925 -2.93 29.90 -31.11
N SER A 926 -2.01 30.38 -31.93
CA SER A 926 -0.60 30.57 -31.59
C SER A 926 -0.10 31.95 -31.97
N ASN A 927 0.92 32.43 -31.25
CA ASN A 927 1.57 33.70 -31.57
C ASN A 927 2.59 33.54 -32.72
N LYS A 928 3.25 34.64 -33.11
CA LYS A 928 4.31 34.63 -34.14
C LYS A 928 5.45 33.65 -33.83
N ASP A 929 5.81 33.51 -32.56
CA ASP A 929 6.90 32.63 -32.10
C ASP A 929 6.51 31.14 -32.04
N GLY A 930 5.25 30.80 -32.31
CA GLY A 930 4.75 29.41 -32.29
C GLY A 930 4.40 28.91 -30.88
N ILE A 931 4.20 29.82 -29.92
CA ILE A 931 3.71 29.47 -28.59
C ILE A 931 2.19 29.33 -28.68
N LEU A 932 1.67 28.16 -28.29
CA LEU A 932 0.23 27.86 -28.26
C LEU A 932 -0.44 28.65 -27.12
N GLU A 933 -1.53 29.35 -27.41
CA GLU A 933 -2.25 30.20 -26.46
C GLU A 933 -3.56 29.58 -25.98
N ARG A 934 -4.57 29.49 -26.87
CA ARG A 934 -5.94 29.03 -26.53
C ARG A 934 -6.39 27.95 -27.50
N PRO A 935 -7.24 26.99 -27.08
CA PRO A 935 -7.85 26.02 -28.00
C PRO A 935 -8.70 26.71 -29.07
N ALA A 936 -8.53 26.31 -30.33
CA ALA A 936 -9.30 26.78 -31.47
C ALA A 936 -10.41 25.77 -31.81
N ALA A 937 -11.40 25.64 -30.93
CA ALA A 937 -12.47 24.65 -31.06
C ALA A 937 -13.27 24.82 -32.35
N TYR A 938 -13.43 26.06 -32.85
CA TYR A 938 -14.05 26.39 -34.13
C TYR A 938 -13.53 25.54 -35.29
N ILE A 939 -12.20 25.35 -35.38
CA ILE A 939 -11.57 24.61 -36.49
C ILE A 939 -12.02 23.13 -36.47
N VAL A 940 -11.99 22.50 -35.29
CA VAL A 940 -12.35 21.08 -35.15
C VAL A 940 -13.86 20.87 -35.30
N ARG A 941 -14.69 21.79 -34.77
CA ARG A 941 -16.15 21.75 -34.95
C ARG A 941 -16.53 21.89 -36.42
N GLY A 942 -15.94 22.86 -37.12
CA GLY A 942 -16.15 23.06 -38.56
C GLY A 942 -15.63 21.91 -39.42
N LEU A 943 -14.49 21.32 -39.06
CA LEU A 943 -13.99 20.09 -39.68
C LEU A 943 -14.99 18.93 -39.52
N CYS A 944 -15.54 18.74 -38.31
CA CYS A 944 -16.58 17.75 -38.08
C CYS A 944 -17.81 18.01 -38.93
N ARG A 945 -18.27 19.27 -39.07
CA ARG A 945 -19.36 19.65 -39.99
C ARG A 945 -19.05 19.30 -41.45
N ARG A 946 -17.86 19.66 -41.94
CA ARG A 946 -17.41 19.36 -43.31
C ARG A 946 -17.34 17.87 -43.62
N CYS A 947 -17.07 17.04 -42.63
CA CYS A 947 -16.94 15.59 -42.79
C CYS A 947 -18.25 14.84 -42.53
N CYS A 948 -18.97 15.19 -41.46
CA CYS A 948 -20.10 14.41 -40.94
C CYS A 948 -21.43 14.75 -41.62
N LEU A 949 -21.74 16.03 -41.87
CA LEU A 949 -23.03 16.42 -42.45
C LEU A 949 -23.20 15.95 -43.90
N PRO A 950 -22.23 16.17 -44.81
CA PRO A 950 -22.33 15.61 -46.17
C PRO A 950 -22.47 14.09 -46.16
N GLU A 951 -21.80 13.40 -45.24
CA GLU A 951 -21.86 11.95 -45.13
C GLU A 951 -23.22 11.46 -44.61
N ILE A 952 -23.87 12.16 -43.66
CA ILE A 952 -25.28 11.87 -43.29
C ILE A 952 -26.20 12.02 -44.50
N ILE A 953 -26.05 13.09 -45.27
CA ILE A 953 -26.87 13.35 -46.45
C ILE A 953 -26.68 12.27 -47.51
N LEU A 954 -25.43 11.87 -47.79
CA LEU A 954 -25.14 10.78 -48.74
C LEU A 954 -25.71 9.43 -48.27
N ARG A 955 -25.68 9.17 -46.96
CA ARG A 955 -26.34 7.99 -46.37
C ARG A 955 -27.85 8.05 -46.53
N CYS A 956 -28.47 9.21 -46.35
CA CYS A 956 -29.90 9.41 -46.62
C CYS A 956 -30.22 9.15 -48.10
N MET A 957 -29.42 9.69 -49.03
CA MET A 957 -29.58 9.44 -50.46
C MET A 957 -29.48 7.94 -50.80
N GLN A 958 -28.50 7.24 -50.22
CA GLN A 958 -28.37 5.80 -50.41
C GLN A 958 -29.60 5.03 -49.91
N VAL A 959 -30.12 5.39 -48.73
CA VAL A 959 -31.35 4.80 -48.17
C VAL A 959 -32.56 5.11 -49.05
N SER A 960 -32.67 6.34 -49.57
CA SER A 960 -33.74 6.76 -50.49
C SER A 960 -33.73 5.93 -51.78
N VAL A 961 -32.55 5.68 -52.35
CA VAL A 961 -32.40 4.83 -53.55
C VAL A 961 -32.92 3.41 -53.28
N SER A 962 -32.49 2.76 -52.18
CA SER A 962 -32.97 1.42 -51.81
C SER A 962 -34.48 1.37 -51.54
N LEU A 963 -35.05 2.41 -50.93
CA LEU A 963 -36.48 2.51 -50.69
C LEU A 963 -37.31 2.60 -51.98
N VAL A 964 -36.87 3.41 -52.96
CA VAL A 964 -37.51 3.47 -54.28
C VAL A 964 -37.35 2.17 -55.04
N GLU A 965 -36.15 1.59 -55.08
CA GLU A 965 -35.94 0.26 -55.71
C GLU A 965 -36.87 -0.80 -55.10
N SER A 966 -37.12 -0.71 -53.79
CA SER A 966 -38.04 -1.59 -53.07
C SER A 966 -39.53 -1.29 -53.31
N GLY A 967 -39.89 -0.28 -54.10
CA GLY A 967 -41.27 0.13 -54.39
C GLY A 967 -41.92 1.03 -53.35
N ASN A 968 -41.14 1.66 -52.48
CA ASN A 968 -41.61 2.49 -51.36
C ASN A 968 -40.94 3.87 -51.39
N PRO A 969 -41.24 4.74 -52.38
CA PRO A 969 -40.58 6.04 -52.48
C PRO A 969 -40.78 6.89 -51.21
N PRO A 970 -39.72 7.46 -50.63
CA PRO A 970 -39.82 8.30 -49.43
C PRO A 970 -40.40 9.68 -49.75
N GLU A 971 -41.23 10.20 -48.85
CA GLU A 971 -41.89 11.51 -49.00
C GLU A 971 -40.89 12.67 -48.82
N CYS A 972 -39.84 12.47 -48.02
CA CYS A 972 -38.85 13.50 -47.67
C CYS A 972 -37.72 13.69 -48.70
N HIS A 973 -37.74 12.97 -49.83
CA HIS A 973 -36.63 13.01 -50.80
C HIS A 973 -36.43 14.38 -51.42
N ASP A 974 -37.52 15.00 -51.90
CA ASP A 974 -37.45 16.33 -52.52
C ASP A 974 -37.01 17.38 -51.48
N GLU A 975 -37.44 17.23 -50.23
CA GLU A 975 -36.99 18.09 -49.11
C GLU A 975 -35.47 17.95 -48.86
N LEU A 976 -34.90 16.75 -48.99
CA LEU A 976 -33.47 16.52 -48.84
C LEU A 976 -32.66 17.27 -49.93
N ILE A 977 -33.16 17.30 -51.17
CA ILE A 977 -32.56 18.08 -52.26
C ILE A 977 -32.63 19.58 -51.96
N ASP A 978 -33.79 20.06 -51.52
CA ASP A 978 -34.00 21.47 -51.17
C ASP A 978 -33.11 21.90 -50.00
N ILE A 979 -32.92 21.04 -48.99
CA ILE A 979 -32.05 21.29 -47.85
C ILE A 979 -30.59 21.51 -48.28
N VAL A 980 -30.09 20.71 -49.24
CA VAL A 980 -28.73 20.85 -49.79
C VAL A 980 -28.60 22.08 -50.68
N ALA A 981 -29.62 22.36 -51.51
CA ALA A 981 -29.63 23.46 -52.46
C ALA A 981 -29.89 24.83 -51.81
N SER A 982 -30.52 24.86 -50.64
CA SER A 982 -30.85 26.08 -49.90
C SER A 982 -29.58 26.84 -49.48
N SER A 983 -29.51 28.11 -49.88
CA SER A 983 -28.46 29.02 -49.42
C SER A 983 -28.59 29.39 -47.93
N GLU A 984 -29.78 29.21 -47.34
CA GLU A 984 -30.02 29.55 -45.92
C GLU A 984 -29.41 28.52 -44.98
N ASN A 985 -29.38 27.24 -45.38
CA ASN A 985 -28.82 26.15 -44.58
C ASN A 985 -27.29 26.05 -44.70
N GLY A 986 -26.72 26.51 -45.82
CA GLY A 986 -25.28 26.45 -46.04
C GLY A 986 -24.72 25.03 -46.03
N TYR A 987 -25.44 24.02 -46.50
CA TYR A 987 -24.86 22.67 -46.59
C TYR A 987 -24.01 22.48 -47.83
N LEU A 988 -24.35 23.16 -48.94
CA LEU A 988 -23.64 23.04 -50.21
C LEU A 988 -22.13 23.34 -50.09
N HIS A 989 -21.71 24.30 -49.25
CA HIS A 989 -20.29 24.65 -49.08
C HIS A 989 -19.47 23.65 -48.26
N LEU A 990 -20.14 22.71 -47.57
CA LEU A 990 -19.49 21.66 -46.80
C LEU A 990 -19.12 20.45 -47.67
N PHE A 991 -19.80 20.27 -48.81
CA PHE A 991 -19.51 19.20 -49.77
C PHE A 991 -18.17 19.43 -50.47
N SER A 992 -17.44 18.34 -50.68
CA SER A 992 -16.37 18.34 -51.67
C SER A 992 -16.94 18.17 -53.07
N GLN A 993 -16.13 18.46 -54.09
CA GLN A 993 -16.53 18.23 -55.48
C GLN A 993 -16.87 16.75 -55.76
N HIS A 994 -16.12 15.83 -55.14
CA HIS A 994 -16.35 14.39 -55.31
C HIS A 994 -17.63 13.93 -54.59
N GLN A 995 -17.86 14.37 -53.35
CA GLN A 995 -19.12 14.08 -52.64
C GLN A 995 -20.33 14.67 -53.36
N LEU A 996 -20.22 15.86 -53.95
CA LEU A 996 -21.30 16.45 -54.74
C LEU A 996 -21.57 15.64 -56.02
N GLN A 997 -20.52 15.12 -56.66
CA GLN A 997 -20.67 14.20 -57.79
C GLN A 997 -21.38 12.92 -57.36
N GLU A 998 -21.01 12.34 -56.22
CA GLU A 998 -21.66 11.15 -55.65
C GLU A 998 -23.14 11.41 -55.32
N PHE A 999 -23.44 12.54 -54.69
CA PHE A 999 -24.81 12.99 -54.41
C PHE A 999 -25.67 13.05 -55.68
N LEU A 1000 -25.14 13.64 -56.76
CA LEU A 1000 -25.83 13.71 -58.05
C LEU A 1000 -25.97 12.33 -58.73
N LEU A 1001 -25.05 11.39 -58.48
CA LEU A 1001 -25.17 10.02 -58.97
C LEU A 1001 -26.30 9.28 -58.25
N PHE A 1002 -26.43 9.41 -56.92
CA PHE A 1002 -27.56 8.84 -56.20
C PHE A 1002 -28.89 9.45 -56.64
N GLU A 1003 -28.94 10.76 -56.88
CA GLU A 1003 -30.15 11.42 -57.40
C GLU A 1003 -30.55 10.87 -58.77
N ARG A 1004 -29.56 10.63 -59.63
CA ARG A 1004 -29.79 9.99 -60.93
C ARG A 1004 -30.35 8.58 -60.77
N GLU A 1005 -29.77 7.76 -59.89
CA GLU A 1005 -30.24 6.39 -59.62
C GLU A 1005 -31.66 6.38 -59.06
N TYR A 1006 -31.95 7.24 -58.08
CA TYR A 1006 -33.27 7.44 -57.51
C TYR A 1006 -34.31 7.77 -58.60
N SER A 1007 -33.99 8.75 -59.45
CA SER A 1007 -34.84 9.16 -60.56
C SER A 1007 -35.11 8.04 -61.56
N ILE A 1008 -34.11 7.19 -61.85
CA ILE A 1008 -34.27 6.03 -62.74
C ILE A 1008 -35.26 5.02 -62.13
N PHE A 1009 -35.06 4.62 -60.88
CA PHE A 1009 -35.96 3.67 -60.22
C PHE A 1009 -37.38 4.22 -60.06
N LYS A 1010 -37.52 5.52 -59.81
CA LYS A 1010 -38.83 6.19 -59.76
C LYS A 1010 -39.55 6.11 -61.11
N MET A 1011 -38.84 6.38 -62.21
CA MET A 1011 -39.42 6.24 -63.56
C MET A 1011 -39.79 4.78 -63.89
N GLU A 1012 -39.00 3.80 -63.46
CA GLU A 1012 -39.30 2.38 -63.65
C GLU A 1012 -40.56 1.94 -62.90
N LEU A 1013 -40.76 2.44 -61.67
CA LEU A 1013 -41.99 2.24 -60.90
C LEU A 1013 -43.20 2.89 -61.58
N GLU A 1014 -43.06 4.11 -62.09
CA GLU A 1014 -44.12 4.86 -62.77
C GLU A 1014 -44.49 4.25 -64.13
N ALA A 1015 -43.54 3.59 -64.82
CA ALA A 1015 -43.76 2.97 -66.12
C ALA A 1015 -44.63 1.69 -66.07
N GLY A 1016 -44.75 1.05 -64.90
CA GLY A 1016 -45.50 -0.20 -64.73
C GLY A 1016 -44.94 -1.39 -65.55
N PRO A 1017 -45.39 -2.64 -65.30
CA PRO A 1017 -44.99 -3.75 -66.15
C PRO A 1017 -45.52 -3.50 -67.56
N LEU A 1018 -44.64 -3.47 -68.56
CA LEU A 1018 -45.05 -3.55 -69.97
C LEU A 1018 -45.92 -4.80 -70.10
N GLU A 1019 -47.22 -4.63 -70.35
CA GLU A 1019 -48.09 -5.72 -70.79
C GLU A 1019 -47.43 -6.33 -72.04
N GLU A 1020 -46.86 -7.53 -71.90
CA GLU A 1020 -46.48 -8.38 -73.03
C GLU A 1020 -47.77 -8.82 -73.74
N ASP A 1021 -48.25 -8.00 -74.67
CA ASP A 1021 -49.15 -8.43 -75.72
C ASP A 1021 -48.37 -9.31 -76.72
N SER A 1022 -48.28 -10.62 -76.45
CA SER A 1022 -48.22 -11.68 -77.49
C SER A 1022 -48.60 -13.07 -76.96
#